data_AF-A0A4Z2IPA8-F1
#
_entry.id   AF-A0A4Z2IPA8-F1
#
_cell.length_a   1.000
_cell.length_b   1.000
_cell.length_c   1.000
_cell.angle_alpha   90.00
_cell.angle_beta   90.00
_cell.angle_gamma   90.00
#
_symmetry.space_group_name_H-M   'P 1'
#
loop_
_entity.id
_entity.type
_entity.pdbx_description
1 polymer ?
#
loop_
_entity_poly.entity_id
_entity_poly.type
_entity_poly.pdbx_seq_one_letter_code
_entity_poly.pdbx_strand_id
1 'polypeptide(L)'
;MGLQTKLCYVVFHYVIGRVGVAEHIPCADWSARCCPVESRKRVVLVSEVIMALTPPVQEHPYSRLIDTLKDGRIKFFNPQKLNDPRYDRLPLSIRVLLEAAIRNCDGVYTKEDDVQNLLDWQRQQNKAEVPFSPARVLLQDFTGIPAMVDLAAMRDAVAKHGGDPGLVNPKCPTDLIVDHSLQIDYSKCSIQNAPNPGGGDGPNPSLGPSRAAPSRRGSQCGSQRGSCSKASCSDPPAAPGASVQQIENSPLLCPFHLQPVSDTDTALKTQEVELSRNKERLQFFKWCSKAFKNVNVVPPDVGAVHQVNLEYLSRAIQVTDGFVYPDSVVGTDSHTTMINGLGILGWGVGGIESEAVMLGQPVSLTLPQVVGCKLGGAINPLTTSIDIVLGITKHLRQAGIAGKFVEFFGPGVSQLSVPDRTTIANMCPEYNATVSFFPVDRVTLRHFKKTNFTEEKLELLESYMRAVKLFRSYEDASEDPQYSEVIEINLSSIVPYVSGPKRPQDRVAVSGMKDDFQSCLNEKVGFKGFHVSKEKQDKRVPFLHGGQEYQLAHGSLVIAAVISCTNNCNPSVMLTAGLLAKKAVEAGLVVKPYIRTSLAPGSGMVTHYLNTSGVLPYFSQLGFEVSGYGCATCVGNSAPLPDAVVDAIKQVRSPRRASISRRSPSISSRGGADGRRSAVFQGDLVACGVLSGNRHFEGRLCSCVRANYLASPPLVVAFALAGTVGIDFEKEPVGVTSEGKEVYLCDIWPTREEVQQTEEDTVICSIFKDLRGRMEVRTPPGSFCSTPVTLNRVDERFPLCSLSLSLSLSLSLSLSLARSLTLSLIL
;
A
#
# COMPACT_ATOMS: atom_id res chain seq x y z
N MET A 1 -0.19 -18.70 31.20
CA MET A 1 -1.13 -17.94 30.33
C MET A 1 -2.35 -17.50 31.16
N GLY A 2 -2.15 -16.63 32.18
CA GLY A 2 -3.21 -16.37 33.17
C GLY A 2 -3.03 -15.17 34.10
N LEU A 3 -2.24 -14.16 33.71
CA LEU A 3 -2.03 -12.93 34.49
C LEU A 3 -2.43 -11.63 33.77
N GLN A 4 -2.49 -11.59 32.43
CA GLN A 4 -2.78 -10.36 31.69
C GLN A 4 -4.25 -9.89 31.80
N THR A 5 -5.21 -10.82 31.96
CA THR A 5 -6.65 -10.51 31.95
C THR A 5 -7.17 -9.72 33.16
N LYS A 6 -6.31 -9.37 34.13
CA LYS A 6 -6.68 -8.52 35.28
C LYS A 6 -6.15 -7.08 35.22
N LEU A 7 -5.32 -6.73 34.24
CA LEU A 7 -4.69 -5.40 34.20
C LEU A 7 -5.61 -4.30 33.64
N CYS A 8 -6.52 -4.62 32.72
CA CYS A 8 -7.38 -3.64 32.03
C CYS A 8 -8.51 -3.04 32.91
N TYR A 9 -8.79 -3.61 34.09
CA TYR A 9 -10.00 -3.27 34.86
C TYR A 9 -9.87 -2.05 35.79
N VAL A 10 -8.64 -1.59 36.08
CA VAL A 10 -8.39 -0.59 37.13
C VAL A 10 -8.53 0.85 36.63
N VAL A 11 -8.09 1.15 35.40
CA VAL A 11 -8.20 2.50 34.81
C VAL A 11 -9.66 2.87 34.53
N PHE A 12 -10.48 1.88 34.15
CA PHE A 12 -11.87 2.09 33.71
C PHE A 12 -12.82 2.60 34.82
N HIS A 13 -12.50 2.34 36.10
CA HIS A 13 -13.41 2.63 37.21
C HIS A 13 -13.39 4.08 37.71
N TYR A 14 -12.38 4.87 37.38
CA TYR A 14 -12.24 6.24 37.92
C TYR A 14 -13.05 7.30 37.14
N VAL A 15 -13.49 6.97 35.92
CA VAL A 15 -14.26 7.90 35.05
C VAL A 15 -15.78 7.77 35.26
N ILE A 16 -16.28 6.57 35.59
CA ILE A 16 -17.72 6.31 35.79
C ILE A 16 -18.14 6.56 37.25
N GLY A 17 -17.63 7.65 37.85
CA GLY A 17 -17.82 7.98 39.27
C GLY A 17 -19.07 8.79 39.62
N ARG A 18 -19.91 9.17 38.64
CA ARG A 18 -21.12 10.01 38.85
C ARG A 18 -22.28 9.72 37.90
N VAL A 19 -22.88 8.52 37.98
CA VAL A 19 -24.32 8.33 37.70
C VAL A 19 -24.89 7.48 38.83
N GLY A 20 -25.80 8.05 39.62
CA GLY A 20 -26.40 7.37 40.76
C GLY A 20 -27.65 6.59 40.36
N VAL A 21 -27.63 5.28 40.58
CA VAL A 21 -28.83 4.45 40.75
C VAL A 21 -28.63 3.65 42.03
N ALA A 22 -29.59 3.67 42.93
CA ALA A 22 -29.52 2.97 44.21
C ALA A 22 -30.37 1.69 44.15
N GLU A 23 -29.78 0.55 44.50
CA GLU A 23 -30.52 -0.65 44.85
C GLU A 23 -29.73 -1.50 45.84
N HIS A 24 -30.41 -2.10 46.82
CA HIS A 24 -29.82 -2.93 47.87
C HIS A 24 -29.73 -4.39 47.44
N ILE A 25 -28.63 -5.08 47.76
CA ILE A 25 -28.62 -6.47 48.22
C ILE A 25 -27.26 -6.75 48.93
N PRO A 26 -27.21 -7.56 50.02
CA PRO A 26 -26.08 -7.55 50.95
C PRO A 26 -24.95 -8.54 50.60
N CYS A 27 -23.75 -8.25 51.12
CA CYS A 27 -22.63 -9.20 51.14
C CYS A 27 -22.90 -10.37 52.10
N ALA A 28 -22.48 -11.58 51.69
CA ALA A 28 -22.26 -12.71 52.58
C ALA A 28 -20.91 -13.36 52.25
N ASP A 29 -20.16 -13.63 53.32
CA ASP A 29 -18.87 -14.32 53.46
C ASP A 29 -18.40 -15.25 52.33
N TRP A 30 -17.09 -15.24 52.05
CA TRP A 30 -16.27 -16.44 52.25
C TRP A 30 -14.79 -16.03 52.45
N SER A 31 -14.16 -16.58 53.47
CA SER A 31 -12.86 -16.12 53.98
C SER A 31 -11.80 -17.23 54.00
N ALA A 32 -10.56 -16.90 53.61
CA ALA A 32 -9.29 -17.40 54.20
C ALA A 32 -8.04 -17.12 53.33
N ARG A 33 -6.98 -16.60 53.97
CA ARG A 33 -5.53 -16.85 53.70
C ARG A 33 -5.05 -16.63 52.25
N CYS A 34 -4.21 -15.64 51.92
CA CYS A 34 -2.94 -15.30 52.57
C CYS A 34 -2.59 -13.80 52.59
N CYS A 35 -1.53 -13.46 53.32
CA CYS A 35 -0.89 -12.13 53.46
C CYS A 35 0.54 -12.16 52.87
N PRO A 36 1.29 -11.03 52.80
CA PRO A 36 0.88 -9.65 52.50
C PRO A 36 1.86 -8.94 51.52
N VAL A 37 1.71 -7.62 51.33
CA VAL A 37 2.70 -6.66 50.74
C VAL A 37 3.16 -6.92 49.29
N GLU A 38 2.53 -6.23 48.32
CA GLU A 38 3.15 -5.39 47.26
C GLU A 38 2.10 -5.02 46.18
N SER A 39 1.28 -4.00 46.46
CA SER A 39 0.24 -3.52 45.53
C SER A 39 0.16 -1.98 45.47
N ARG A 40 1.31 -1.31 45.57
CA ARG A 40 1.46 0.15 45.36
C ARG A 40 2.54 0.45 44.30
N LYS A 41 2.15 0.45 43.02
CA LYS A 41 2.80 1.19 41.90
C LYS A 41 1.99 1.01 40.62
N ARG A 42 2.18 1.91 39.65
CA ARG A 42 1.54 1.91 38.30
C ARG A 42 0.02 2.11 38.26
N VAL A 43 -0.46 3.14 38.97
CA VAL A 43 -1.32 4.13 38.31
C VAL A 43 -0.37 5.29 37.97
N VAL A 44 -0.30 5.71 36.70
CA VAL A 44 0.46 6.93 36.34
C VAL A 44 -0.29 8.11 36.94
N LEU A 45 0.25 8.68 38.00
CA LEU A 45 -0.37 9.84 38.64
C LEU A 45 -0.06 11.08 37.80
N VAL A 46 -1.02 11.98 37.66
CA VAL A 46 -0.80 13.31 37.05
C VAL A 46 0.35 14.06 37.76
N SER A 47 0.60 13.74 39.04
CA SER A 47 1.75 14.22 39.81
C SER A 47 3.12 13.76 39.26
N GLU A 48 3.24 12.58 38.64
CA GLU A 48 4.50 12.10 38.05
C GLU A 48 4.81 12.88 36.76
N VAL A 49 3.77 13.14 35.94
CA VAL A 49 3.85 14.02 34.76
C VAL A 49 4.26 15.45 35.16
N ILE A 50 3.82 15.93 36.33
CA ILE A 50 4.17 17.26 36.86
C ILE A 50 5.61 17.30 37.41
N MET A 51 6.12 16.23 38.05
CA MET A 51 7.49 16.22 38.57
C MET A 51 8.57 16.06 37.47
N ALA A 52 8.21 15.55 36.29
CA ALA A 52 9.14 15.41 35.15
C ALA A 52 9.51 16.75 34.45
N LEU A 53 8.97 17.89 34.91
CA LEU A 53 9.03 19.15 34.16
C LEU A 53 10.33 19.97 34.34
N THR A 54 11.09 19.77 35.43
CA THR A 54 12.40 20.40 35.65
C THR A 54 13.32 19.49 36.47
N PRO A 55 14.03 18.53 35.85
CA PRO A 55 15.15 17.87 36.50
C PRO A 55 16.28 18.88 36.81
N PRO A 56 17.12 18.65 37.83
CA PRO A 56 18.31 19.46 38.07
C PRO A 56 19.28 19.33 36.88
N VAL A 57 20.05 20.39 36.60
CA VAL A 57 21.05 20.38 35.52
C VAL A 57 22.26 19.55 35.93
N GLN A 58 22.17 18.25 35.69
CA GLN A 58 23.25 17.28 35.80
C GLN A 58 23.97 17.19 34.45
N GLU A 59 25.31 17.10 34.46
CA GLU A 59 26.09 16.97 33.22
C GLU A 59 25.77 15.62 32.54
N HIS A 60 25.51 15.66 31.23
CA HIS A 60 25.04 14.48 30.50
C HIS A 60 26.12 13.37 30.51
N PRO A 61 25.79 12.11 30.90
CA PRO A 61 26.81 11.08 31.14
C PRO A 61 27.76 10.80 29.97
N TYR A 62 27.27 11.00 28.73
CA TYR A 62 28.03 10.77 27.52
C TYR A 62 28.56 12.06 26.86
N SER A 63 28.64 13.18 27.59
CA SER A 63 29.23 14.44 27.11
C SER A 63 30.64 14.26 26.52
N ARG A 64 31.44 13.33 27.07
CA ARG A 64 32.77 12.94 26.56
C ARG A 64 32.76 12.31 25.15
N LEU A 65 31.61 11.84 24.66
CA LEU A 65 31.45 11.28 23.32
C LEU A 65 31.12 12.35 22.26
N ILE A 66 30.85 13.59 22.69
CA ILE A 66 30.50 14.66 21.74
C ILE A 66 31.69 14.93 20.81
N ASP A 67 31.37 15.13 19.54
CA ASP A 67 32.30 15.34 18.44
C ASP A 67 31.70 16.30 17.41
N THR A 68 32.47 16.75 16.42
CA THR A 68 32.00 17.79 15.48
C THR A 68 32.23 17.49 14.00
N LEU A 69 31.38 18.10 13.17
CA LEU A 69 31.38 18.11 11.71
C LEU A 69 31.26 19.55 11.19
N LYS A 70 31.58 19.76 9.90
CA LYS A 70 31.54 21.06 9.20
C LYS A 70 32.19 22.19 10.03
N ASP A 71 33.49 22.03 10.27
CA ASP A 71 34.38 23.03 10.89
C ASP A 71 34.01 23.39 12.34
N GLY A 72 33.47 22.42 13.10
CA GLY A 72 33.07 22.60 14.50
C GLY A 72 31.61 23.08 14.68
N ARG A 73 30.90 23.41 13.59
CA ARG A 73 29.57 24.03 13.64
C ARG A 73 28.44 23.07 14.02
N ILE A 74 28.56 21.79 13.67
CA ILE A 74 27.55 20.77 13.93
C ILE A 74 28.14 19.72 14.87
N LYS A 75 27.45 19.40 15.96
CA LYS A 75 27.84 18.42 16.97
C LYS A 75 27.16 17.07 16.71
N PHE A 76 27.75 15.99 17.21
CA PHE A 76 27.08 14.70 17.31
C PHE A 76 27.66 13.89 18.47
N PHE A 77 26.92 12.90 18.97
CA PHE A 77 27.49 11.87 19.83
C PHE A 77 28.20 10.85 18.94
N ASN A 78 29.52 10.70 19.10
CA ASN A 78 30.33 9.75 18.35
C ASN A 78 30.51 8.45 19.18
N PRO A 79 29.79 7.34 18.88
CA PRO A 79 29.88 6.14 19.70
C PRO A 79 31.24 5.44 19.58
N GLN A 80 32.05 5.75 18.56
CA GLN A 80 33.42 5.23 18.47
C GLN A 80 34.30 5.70 19.65
N LYS A 81 34.01 6.88 20.24
CA LYS A 81 34.68 7.38 21.47
C LYS A 81 34.33 6.57 22.73
N LEU A 82 33.48 5.55 22.65
CA LEU A 82 33.37 4.51 23.68
C LEU A 82 34.65 3.65 23.75
N ASN A 83 35.39 3.53 22.64
CA ASN A 83 36.57 2.66 22.48
C ASN A 83 36.27 1.17 22.75
N ASP A 84 35.03 0.72 22.49
CA ASP A 84 34.59 -0.66 22.73
C ASP A 84 34.46 -1.46 21.41
N PRO A 85 35.17 -2.59 21.24
CA PRO A 85 35.17 -3.37 20.01
C PRO A 85 33.85 -4.13 19.75
N ARG A 86 32.88 -4.11 20.67
CA ARG A 86 31.53 -4.64 20.44
C ARG A 86 30.74 -3.78 19.45
N TYR A 87 30.92 -2.46 19.49
CA TYR A 87 30.20 -1.50 18.64
C TYR A 87 30.33 -1.82 17.14
N ASP A 88 31.56 -2.08 16.69
CA ASP A 88 31.88 -2.39 15.29
C ASP A 88 31.25 -3.69 14.79
N ARG A 89 30.77 -4.56 15.69
CA ARG A 89 30.11 -5.83 15.38
C ARG A 89 28.58 -5.76 15.44
N LEU A 90 28.01 -4.71 16.03
CA LEU A 90 26.56 -4.55 16.14
C LEU A 90 25.92 -4.44 14.75
N PRO A 91 24.75 -5.07 14.49
CA PRO A 91 23.91 -4.73 13.35
C PRO A 91 23.59 -3.24 13.31
N LEU A 92 23.51 -2.64 12.12
CA LEU A 92 23.38 -1.19 11.97
C LEU A 92 22.03 -0.68 12.49
N SER A 93 20.97 -1.49 12.40
CA SER A 93 19.70 -1.27 13.10
C SER A 93 19.87 -1.11 14.62
N ILE A 94 20.72 -1.91 15.25
CA ILE A 94 21.04 -1.80 16.69
C ILE A 94 21.94 -0.59 16.97
N ARG A 95 22.80 -0.17 16.04
CA ARG A 95 23.58 1.08 16.17
C ARG A 95 22.68 2.32 16.20
N VAL A 96 21.55 2.32 15.49
CA VAL A 96 20.55 3.41 15.58
C VAL A 96 19.86 3.43 16.95
N LEU A 97 19.49 2.25 17.50
CA LEU A 97 18.97 2.16 18.87
C LEU A 97 20.00 2.67 19.91
N LEU A 98 21.27 2.29 19.74
CA LEU A 98 22.37 2.70 20.62
C LEU A 98 22.66 4.21 20.55
N GLU A 99 22.61 4.83 19.37
CA GLU A 99 22.72 6.29 19.23
C GLU A 99 21.60 6.99 20.00
N ALA A 100 20.35 6.54 19.81
CA ALA A 100 19.20 7.10 20.50
C ALA A 100 19.32 6.96 22.02
N ALA A 101 19.78 5.81 22.52
CA ALA A 101 19.99 5.61 23.94
C ALA A 101 21.12 6.48 24.51
N ILE A 102 22.27 6.59 23.82
CA ILE A 102 23.38 7.46 24.22
C ILE A 102 22.92 8.92 24.29
N ARG A 103 22.29 9.43 23.23
CA ARG A 103 21.86 10.83 23.12
C ARG A 103 20.80 11.21 24.16
N ASN A 104 19.87 10.30 24.47
CA ASN A 104 18.76 10.57 25.40
C ASN A 104 19.00 10.02 26.83
N CYS A 105 20.23 9.64 27.18
CA CYS A 105 20.57 9.15 28.51
C CYS A 105 20.40 10.24 29.59
N ASP A 106 19.28 10.18 30.31
CA ASP A 106 18.85 11.13 31.34
C ASP A 106 18.93 10.55 32.77
N GLY A 107 19.22 9.26 32.91
CA GLY A 107 19.23 8.52 34.18
C GLY A 107 17.83 8.16 34.72
N VAL A 108 16.76 8.58 34.04
CA VAL A 108 15.36 8.42 34.47
C VAL A 108 14.63 7.46 33.53
N TYR A 109 14.46 7.87 32.28
CA TYR A 109 13.85 7.08 31.20
C TYR A 109 14.87 6.25 30.42
N THR A 110 16.11 6.72 30.31
CA THR A 110 17.22 6.00 29.67
C THR A 110 18.48 6.10 30.53
N LYS A 111 19.08 4.96 30.85
CA LYS A 111 20.19 4.83 31.80
C LYS A 111 21.45 4.29 31.12
N GLU A 112 22.59 4.43 31.80
CA GLU A 112 23.86 3.87 31.35
C GLU A 112 23.81 2.33 31.23
N ASP A 113 23.01 1.66 32.08
CA ASP A 113 22.72 0.22 31.98
C ASP A 113 22.03 -0.13 30.65
N ASP A 114 21.13 0.72 30.15
CA ASP A 114 20.40 0.48 28.90
C ASP A 114 21.33 0.61 27.68
N VAL A 115 22.21 1.61 27.71
CA VAL A 115 23.29 1.79 26.72
C VAL A 115 24.25 0.60 26.74
N GLN A 116 24.60 0.09 27.93
CA GLN A 116 25.44 -1.10 28.07
C GLN A 116 24.72 -2.39 27.63
N ASN A 117 23.41 -2.50 27.82
CA ASN A 117 22.59 -3.62 27.33
C ASN A 117 22.54 -3.64 25.79
N LEU A 118 22.39 -2.46 25.16
CA LEU A 118 22.47 -2.28 23.70
C LEU A 118 23.87 -2.60 23.16
N LEU A 119 24.93 -2.21 23.87
CA LEU A 119 26.31 -2.51 23.49
C LEU A 119 26.69 -3.99 23.71
N ASP A 120 26.03 -4.67 24.65
CA ASP A 120 26.14 -6.12 24.90
C ASP A 120 25.07 -6.95 24.16
N TRP A 121 24.43 -6.37 23.14
CA TRP A 121 23.26 -6.92 22.41
C TRP A 121 23.36 -8.42 22.09
N GLN A 122 24.54 -8.90 21.66
CA GLN A 122 24.75 -10.30 21.32
C GLN A 122 24.36 -11.26 22.47
N ARG A 123 24.54 -10.84 23.72
CA ARG A 123 24.18 -11.60 24.93
C ARG A 123 22.80 -11.22 25.47
N GLN A 124 22.34 -10.00 25.25
CA GLN A 124 21.11 -9.44 25.83
C GLN A 124 19.87 -9.55 24.93
N GLN A 125 20.03 -9.95 23.66
CA GLN A 125 18.93 -10.26 22.74
C GLN A 125 17.94 -11.26 23.38
N ASN A 126 16.64 -10.97 23.23
CA ASN A 126 15.51 -11.66 23.87
C ASN A 126 15.55 -11.69 25.42
N LYS A 127 16.25 -10.77 26.09
CA LYS A 127 16.35 -10.72 27.57
C LYS A 127 16.19 -9.34 28.17
N ALA A 128 16.93 -8.34 27.66
CA ALA A 128 16.86 -6.98 28.16
C ALA A 128 15.64 -6.28 27.55
N GLU A 129 14.85 -5.60 28.39
CA GLU A 129 14.03 -4.48 27.94
C GLU A 129 14.95 -3.27 27.78
N VAL A 130 14.81 -2.54 26.67
CA VAL A 130 15.55 -1.30 26.42
C VAL A 130 14.60 -0.18 25.96
N PRO A 131 14.87 1.08 26.35
CA PRO A 131 14.13 2.23 25.86
C PRO A 131 14.55 2.59 24.43
N PHE A 132 13.59 3.02 23.61
CA PHE A 132 13.85 3.66 22.32
C PHE A 132 13.11 4.98 22.19
N SER A 133 13.87 6.06 21.97
CA SER A 133 13.37 7.40 21.69
C SER A 133 13.51 7.71 20.20
N PRO A 134 12.50 7.43 19.36
CA PRO A 134 12.53 7.74 17.92
C PRO A 134 12.61 9.24 17.69
N ALA A 135 13.17 9.65 16.54
CA ALA A 135 13.32 11.06 16.22
C ALA A 135 12.00 11.79 15.90
N ARG A 136 10.95 11.06 15.48
CA ARG A 136 9.62 11.60 15.15
C ARG A 136 8.52 10.55 15.23
N VAL A 137 7.27 10.99 15.18
CA VAL A 137 6.07 10.14 15.10
C VAL A 137 5.29 10.40 13.81
N LEU A 138 4.71 9.33 13.23
CA LEU A 138 3.92 9.36 12.01
C LEU A 138 2.48 8.91 12.30
N LEU A 139 1.48 9.75 11.99
CA LEU A 139 0.06 9.44 12.23
C LEU A 139 -0.72 9.41 10.92
N GLN A 140 -1.63 8.44 10.76
CA GLN A 140 -2.69 8.45 9.74
C GLN A 140 -4.05 8.75 10.38
N ASP A 141 -5.02 9.28 9.62
CA ASP A 141 -6.19 9.97 10.17
C ASP A 141 -7.24 9.11 10.90
N PHE A 142 -7.21 7.79 10.83
CA PHE A 142 -8.09 6.93 11.66
C PHE A 142 -7.51 6.78 13.07
N THR A 143 -6.18 6.66 13.17
CA THR A 143 -5.46 6.51 14.45
C THR A 143 -4.98 7.83 15.08
N GLY A 144 -4.73 8.85 14.26
CA GLY A 144 -4.28 10.16 14.72
C GLY A 144 -5.39 10.99 15.38
N ILE A 145 -6.67 10.71 15.10
CA ILE A 145 -7.78 11.37 15.79
C ILE A 145 -7.81 11.03 17.28
N PRO A 146 -7.91 9.75 17.71
CA PRO A 146 -7.91 9.43 19.14
C PRO A 146 -6.65 9.97 19.82
N ALA A 147 -5.45 9.72 19.28
CA ALA A 147 -4.20 10.23 19.87
C ALA A 147 -4.20 11.77 20.08
N MET A 148 -4.68 12.55 19.10
CA MET A 148 -4.78 14.00 19.25
C MET A 148 -5.96 14.46 20.13
N VAL A 149 -7.05 13.68 20.21
CA VAL A 149 -8.17 13.91 21.14
C VAL A 149 -7.74 13.66 22.59
N ASP A 150 -6.97 12.61 22.83
CA ASP A 150 -6.46 12.27 24.17
C ASP A 150 -5.41 13.30 24.63
N LEU A 151 -4.59 13.85 23.73
CA LEU A 151 -3.76 15.04 24.03
C LEU A 151 -4.58 16.30 24.34
N ALA A 152 -5.76 16.47 23.72
CA ALA A 152 -6.67 17.55 24.08
C ALA A 152 -7.34 17.30 25.44
N ALA A 153 -7.74 16.07 25.74
CA ALA A 153 -8.29 15.66 27.03
C ALA A 153 -7.25 15.78 28.17
N MET A 154 -5.97 15.50 27.89
CA MET A 154 -4.87 15.70 28.83
C MET A 154 -4.64 17.19 29.14
N ARG A 155 -4.76 18.10 28.16
CA ARG A 155 -4.77 19.55 28.44
C ARG A 155 -5.91 19.96 29.37
N ASP A 156 -7.11 19.48 29.06
CA ASP A 156 -8.31 19.71 29.87
C ASP A 156 -8.13 19.18 31.30
N ALA A 157 -7.48 18.02 31.47
CA ALA A 157 -7.17 17.44 32.77
C ALA A 157 -6.10 18.26 33.54
N VAL A 158 -5.01 18.66 32.89
CA VAL A 158 -3.96 19.48 33.51
C VAL A 158 -4.49 20.84 33.96
N ALA A 159 -5.29 21.51 33.11
CA ALA A 159 -5.93 22.79 33.45
C ALA A 159 -6.92 22.65 34.63
N LYS A 160 -7.71 21.57 34.69
CA LYS A 160 -8.62 21.28 35.82
C LYS A 160 -7.90 21.05 37.15
N HIS A 161 -6.62 20.67 37.12
CA HIS A 161 -5.77 20.52 38.31
C HIS A 161 -4.85 21.72 38.56
N GLY A 162 -5.01 22.84 37.82
CA GLY A 162 -4.25 24.07 38.02
C GLY A 162 -2.83 24.08 37.42
N GLY A 163 -2.47 23.09 36.60
CA GLY A 163 -1.23 23.10 35.83
C GLY A 163 -1.38 23.83 34.49
N ASP A 164 -0.26 24.15 33.84
CA ASP A 164 -0.28 24.78 32.50
C ASP A 164 -0.56 23.73 31.39
N PRO A 165 -1.70 23.81 30.67
CA PRO A 165 -1.97 22.95 29.52
C PRO A 165 -1.00 23.18 28.34
N GLY A 166 -0.30 24.32 28.31
CA GLY A 166 0.78 24.61 27.36
C GLY A 166 1.97 23.67 27.44
N LEU A 167 2.10 22.89 28.53
CA LEU A 167 3.13 21.86 28.69
C LEU A 167 2.78 20.54 27.99
N VAL A 168 1.49 20.28 27.75
CA VAL A 168 1.01 19.13 26.95
C VAL A 168 1.15 19.47 25.48
N ASN A 169 2.30 19.09 24.92
CA ASN A 169 2.69 19.26 23.53
C ASN A 169 3.63 18.13 23.10
N PRO A 170 3.56 17.65 21.85
CA PRO A 170 4.54 16.71 21.31
C PRO A 170 5.98 17.23 21.43
N LYS A 171 6.85 16.41 22.03
CA LYS A 171 8.28 16.69 22.24
C LYS A 171 9.08 16.50 20.97
N CYS A 172 8.82 15.39 20.27
CA CYS A 172 9.33 15.16 18.92
C CYS A 172 8.42 15.80 17.86
N PRO A 173 8.90 16.01 16.63
CA PRO A 173 8.07 16.22 15.46
C PRO A 173 7.02 15.11 15.30
N THR A 174 5.77 15.50 15.02
CA THR A 174 4.68 14.59 14.68
C THR A 174 4.12 15.00 13.32
N ASP A 175 4.22 14.11 12.34
CA ASP A 175 3.69 14.31 11.01
C ASP A 175 2.38 13.51 10.87
N LEU A 176 1.23 14.20 10.81
CA LEU A 176 -0.10 13.60 10.65
C LEU A 176 -0.58 13.74 9.20
N ILE A 177 -0.93 12.63 8.56
CA ILE A 177 -1.40 12.56 7.17
C ILE A 177 -2.89 12.20 7.15
N VAL A 178 -3.64 12.80 6.23
CA VAL A 178 -5.05 12.47 5.98
C VAL A 178 -5.19 11.78 4.63
N ASP A 179 -5.39 10.47 4.65
CA ASP A 179 -5.42 9.58 3.48
C ASP A 179 -6.49 8.47 3.57
N HIS A 180 -6.83 8.00 4.77
CA HIS A 180 -7.88 7.01 5.03
C HIS A 180 -9.30 7.63 4.99
N SER A 181 -9.41 8.96 5.03
CA SER A 181 -10.68 9.70 4.93
C SER A 181 -11.38 9.61 3.57
N LEU A 182 -10.64 9.28 2.50
CA LEU A 182 -11.11 9.27 1.11
C LEU A 182 -12.07 8.10 0.82
N GLN A 183 -13.38 8.38 0.84
CA GLN A 183 -14.42 7.46 0.40
C GLN A 183 -14.83 7.74 -1.06
N ILE A 184 -14.71 6.74 -1.93
CA ILE A 184 -15.08 6.86 -3.35
C ILE A 184 -16.59 6.63 -3.52
N ASP A 185 -17.38 7.69 -3.34
CA ASP A 185 -18.83 7.64 -3.53
C ASP A 185 -19.26 7.53 -5.01
N TYR A 186 -18.48 8.12 -5.92
CA TYR A 186 -18.84 8.24 -7.33
C TYR A 186 -17.87 7.51 -8.26
N SER A 187 -18.23 6.28 -8.64
CA SER A 187 -17.59 5.60 -9.76
C SER A 187 -18.17 6.06 -11.11
N LYS A 188 -17.38 6.06 -12.18
CA LYS A 188 -17.88 6.38 -13.54
C LYS A 188 -18.95 5.40 -14.07
N CYS A 189 -19.14 4.24 -13.45
CA CYS A 189 -20.21 3.30 -13.80
C CYS A 189 -21.59 3.72 -13.27
N SER A 190 -21.68 4.59 -12.25
CA SER A 190 -22.91 4.81 -11.49
C SER A 190 -23.96 5.69 -12.21
N ILE A 191 -23.65 6.31 -13.35
CA ILE A 191 -24.47 7.37 -13.97
C ILE A 191 -25.30 6.88 -15.17
N GLN A 192 -25.08 5.67 -15.71
CA GLN A 192 -25.84 5.16 -16.86
C GLN A 192 -27.18 4.48 -16.52
N ASN A 193 -27.52 4.27 -15.25
CA ASN A 193 -28.77 3.62 -14.82
C ASN A 193 -29.47 4.34 -13.66
N ALA A 194 -29.60 5.67 -13.74
CA ALA A 194 -30.63 6.38 -12.98
C ALA A 194 -31.99 6.13 -13.66
N PRO A 195 -32.99 5.51 -13.01
CA PRO A 195 -34.31 5.34 -13.60
C PRO A 195 -34.98 6.70 -13.77
N ASN A 196 -35.46 7.01 -14.97
CA ASN A 196 -36.16 8.27 -15.24
C ASN A 196 -37.56 8.21 -14.57
N PRO A 197 -37.86 9.02 -13.53
CA PRO A 197 -39.08 8.85 -12.75
C PRO A 197 -40.25 9.59 -13.39
N GLY A 198 -40.94 8.92 -14.31
CA GLY A 198 -42.19 9.40 -14.91
C GLY A 198 -42.27 9.19 -16.41
N GLY A 199 -43.04 8.19 -16.82
CA GLY A 199 -43.65 8.16 -18.15
C GLY A 199 -45.02 8.84 -18.11
N GLY A 200 -45.35 9.58 -19.17
CA GLY A 200 -46.65 10.23 -19.38
C GLY A 200 -46.75 10.72 -20.83
N ASP A 201 -47.87 10.45 -21.51
CA ASP A 201 -47.91 10.39 -22.97
C ASP A 201 -48.16 11.72 -23.71
N GLY A 202 -47.15 12.15 -24.48
CA GLY A 202 -47.28 12.91 -25.74
C GLY A 202 -47.78 14.36 -25.69
N PRO A 203 -47.94 15.02 -26.87
CA PRO A 203 -47.48 14.65 -28.20
C PRO A 203 -46.42 15.63 -28.78
N ASN A 204 -45.89 15.33 -29.99
CA ASN A 204 -45.02 16.22 -30.77
C ASN A 204 -45.65 17.61 -31.02
N PRO A 205 -44.86 18.70 -31.02
CA PRO A 205 -44.30 19.16 -32.31
C PRO A 205 -42.86 19.68 -32.28
N SER A 206 -42.24 19.72 -33.46
CA SER A 206 -40.97 20.40 -33.74
C SER A 206 -41.14 21.91 -33.93
N LEU A 207 -40.18 22.74 -33.45
CA LEU A 207 -39.54 23.88 -34.15
C LEU A 207 -38.76 24.83 -33.20
N GLY A 208 -37.63 25.36 -33.68
CA GLY A 208 -37.14 26.71 -33.33
C GLY A 208 -36.33 26.90 -32.03
N PRO A 209 -35.11 27.51 -32.09
CA PRO A 209 -34.37 27.97 -30.92
C PRO A 209 -34.58 29.48 -30.66
N SER A 210 -34.80 29.89 -29.42
CA SER A 210 -34.78 31.32 -29.02
C SER A 210 -34.31 31.52 -27.56
N ARG A 211 -33.87 32.74 -27.25
CA ARG A 211 -33.10 33.09 -26.04
C ARG A 211 -33.98 33.73 -24.96
N ALA A 212 -33.38 33.82 -23.77
CA ALA A 212 -33.61 34.81 -22.71
C ALA A 212 -34.67 34.52 -21.63
N ALA A 213 -34.19 34.63 -20.39
CA ALA A 213 -34.94 34.89 -19.16
C ALA A 213 -35.06 36.44 -18.98
N PRO A 214 -35.51 37.04 -17.84
CA PRO A 214 -35.89 36.42 -16.56
C PRO A 214 -37.11 37.02 -15.81
N SER A 215 -37.35 36.50 -14.60
CA SER A 215 -37.95 37.23 -13.45
C SER A 215 -39.49 37.41 -13.48
N ARG A 216 -40.19 37.70 -12.36
CA ARG A 216 -39.84 37.79 -10.92
C ARG A 216 -41.12 37.78 -10.06
N ARG A 217 -40.99 37.43 -8.76
CA ARG A 217 -42.02 37.48 -7.69
C ARG A 217 -43.16 36.45 -7.85
N GLY A 218 -43.77 35.92 -6.79
CA GLY A 218 -43.46 36.02 -5.35
C GLY A 218 -44.71 36.23 -4.49
N SER A 219 -44.68 35.75 -3.23
CA SER A 219 -45.73 35.83 -2.19
C SER A 219 -47.02 35.02 -2.50
N GLN A 220 -47.83 34.55 -1.54
CA GLN A 220 -47.63 34.46 -0.09
C GLN A 220 -48.55 33.39 0.56
N CYS A 221 -48.08 32.82 1.68
CA CYS A 221 -48.83 32.45 2.90
C CYS A 221 -50.07 31.51 2.88
N GLY A 222 -50.11 30.57 3.84
CA GLY A 222 -51.30 30.43 4.68
C GLY A 222 -51.92 29.03 4.91
N SER A 223 -51.63 28.43 6.08
CA SER A 223 -52.55 27.55 6.87
C SER A 223 -53.06 26.21 6.27
N GLN A 224 -53.39 25.16 7.04
CA GLN A 224 -53.18 24.82 8.47
C GLN A 224 -53.38 23.30 8.72
N ARG A 225 -52.70 22.76 9.75
CA ARG A 225 -53.11 21.67 10.69
C ARG A 225 -53.47 20.25 10.18
N GLY A 226 -52.96 19.24 10.93
CA GLY A 226 -53.64 17.95 11.14
C GLY A 226 -52.85 16.69 10.72
N SER A 227 -52.78 15.60 11.50
CA SER A 227 -52.28 15.41 12.88
C SER A 227 -52.42 13.93 13.31
N CYS A 228 -51.29 13.23 13.57
CA CYS A 228 -51.22 11.88 14.18
C CYS A 228 -51.84 10.73 13.34
N SER A 229 -51.56 9.43 13.54
CA SER A 229 -51.08 8.72 14.76
C SER A 229 -50.18 7.49 14.52
N LYS A 230 -49.49 7.10 15.61
CA LYS A 230 -48.98 5.77 16.06
C LYS A 230 -49.79 4.54 15.56
N ALA A 231 -49.33 3.27 15.60
CA ALA A 231 -48.03 2.54 15.67
C ALA A 231 -48.37 1.00 15.57
N SER A 232 -47.68 -0.07 16.03
CA SER A 232 -46.41 -0.36 16.76
C SER A 232 -46.15 -1.90 16.81
N CYS A 233 -44.88 -2.35 16.71
CA CYS A 233 -44.37 -3.70 17.07
C CYS A 233 -44.89 -4.90 16.20
N SER A 234 -44.36 -6.16 16.23
CA SER A 234 -43.31 -6.83 17.06
C SER A 234 -42.69 -8.05 16.32
N ASP A 235 -41.45 -8.45 16.66
CA ASP A 235 -40.92 -9.84 16.50
C ASP A 235 -41.49 -10.75 17.63
N PRO A 236 -41.44 -12.12 17.60
CA PRO A 236 -40.21 -12.93 17.87
C PRO A 236 -40.23 -14.36 17.20
N PRO A 237 -39.64 -15.46 17.77
CA PRO A 237 -38.21 -15.86 17.73
C PRO A 237 -37.95 -17.34 17.29
N ALA A 238 -36.67 -17.75 17.17
CA ALA A 238 -36.07 -19.03 17.68
C ALA A 238 -34.80 -19.48 16.91
N ALA A 239 -33.99 -20.34 17.54
CA ALA A 239 -32.72 -20.92 17.06
C ALA A 239 -32.66 -22.42 17.46
N PRO A 240 -31.55 -23.20 17.39
CA PRO A 240 -30.21 -22.95 16.81
C PRO A 240 -29.70 -24.09 15.87
N GLY A 241 -28.49 -23.93 15.30
CA GLY A 241 -27.78 -25.03 14.62
C GLY A 241 -26.35 -24.66 14.22
N ALA A 242 -25.37 -25.48 14.61
CA ALA A 242 -23.95 -25.21 14.35
C ALA A 242 -23.49 -25.73 12.97
N SER A 243 -22.62 -25.00 12.29
CA SER A 243 -21.85 -25.51 11.15
C SER A 243 -20.51 -24.80 10.98
N VAL A 244 -19.51 -25.52 10.48
CA VAL A 244 -18.16 -24.99 10.18
C VAL A 244 -18.26 -24.05 8.97
N GLN A 245 -17.98 -22.76 9.17
CA GLN A 245 -17.98 -21.78 8.07
C GLN A 245 -16.62 -21.68 7.37
N GLN A 246 -16.68 -21.47 6.06
CA GLN A 246 -15.53 -21.44 5.17
C GLN A 246 -14.87 -20.05 5.18
N ILE A 247 -13.55 -20.00 4.95
CA ILE A 247 -12.80 -18.74 4.89
C ILE A 247 -13.07 -18.05 3.54
N GLU A 248 -14.07 -17.18 3.49
CA GLU A 248 -14.29 -16.28 2.34
C GLU A 248 -13.20 -15.20 2.28
N ASN A 249 -12.12 -15.49 1.54
CA ASN A 249 -11.07 -14.52 1.20
C ASN A 249 -11.54 -13.51 0.13
N SER A 250 -12.54 -12.71 0.52
CA SER A 250 -12.96 -11.48 -0.17
C SER A 250 -11.97 -10.36 0.13
N PRO A 251 -11.14 -9.93 -0.84
CA PRO A 251 -10.21 -8.83 -0.61
C PRO A 251 -10.98 -7.52 -0.49
N LEU A 252 -10.64 -6.72 0.52
CA LEU A 252 -11.21 -5.37 0.71
C LEU A 252 -10.94 -4.49 -0.52
N LEU A 253 -11.89 -3.60 -0.81
CA LEU A 253 -11.83 -2.71 -1.98
C LEU A 253 -10.67 -1.71 -1.85
N CYS A 254 -9.84 -1.64 -2.89
CA CYS A 254 -8.71 -0.73 -2.98
C CYS A 254 -9.20 0.73 -3.18
N PRO A 255 -8.79 1.71 -2.33
CA PRO A 255 -9.34 3.07 -2.34
C PRO A 255 -8.73 4.02 -3.40
N PHE A 256 -7.91 3.54 -4.33
CA PHE A 256 -7.15 4.41 -5.25
C PHE A 256 -7.82 4.67 -6.60
N HIS A 257 -8.97 5.36 -6.60
CA HIS A 257 -9.55 5.96 -7.80
C HIS A 257 -9.29 7.48 -7.88
N LEU A 258 -8.11 7.86 -8.37
CA LEU A 258 -7.82 9.21 -8.87
C LEU A 258 -7.41 9.11 -10.34
N GLN A 259 -7.89 10.03 -11.19
CA GLN A 259 -7.54 10.11 -12.62
C GLN A 259 -6.61 11.31 -12.90
N PRO A 260 -5.80 11.24 -13.97
CA PRO A 260 -5.12 12.41 -14.53
C PRO A 260 -6.01 13.08 -15.60
N VAL A 261 -5.54 14.19 -16.16
CA VAL A 261 -6.26 15.06 -17.11
C VAL A 261 -7.39 15.86 -16.42
N SER A 262 -7.56 17.11 -16.88
CA SER A 262 -8.38 18.20 -16.31
C SER A 262 -9.56 17.76 -15.43
N ASP A 263 -9.56 18.23 -14.18
CA ASP A 263 -10.49 17.94 -13.09
C ASP A 263 -11.91 17.62 -13.56
N THR A 264 -12.22 16.32 -13.64
CA THR A 264 -13.58 15.91 -13.98
C THR A 264 -14.53 16.22 -12.82
N ASP A 265 -15.75 16.62 -13.18
CA ASP A 265 -16.88 16.90 -12.28
C ASP A 265 -17.07 15.85 -11.16
N THR A 266 -16.69 14.60 -11.42
CA THR A 266 -16.74 13.46 -10.48
C THR A 266 -15.70 13.55 -9.37
N ALA A 267 -14.47 13.99 -9.66
CA ALA A 267 -13.40 14.14 -8.68
C ALA A 267 -13.76 15.28 -7.70
N LEU A 268 -14.14 16.43 -8.23
CA LEU A 268 -14.60 17.59 -7.45
C LEU A 268 -15.81 17.26 -6.57
N LYS A 269 -16.79 16.49 -7.07
CA LYS A 269 -17.95 16.05 -6.26
C LYS A 269 -17.60 15.00 -5.20
N THR A 270 -16.67 14.10 -5.49
CA THR A 270 -16.19 13.13 -4.49
C THR A 270 -15.44 13.87 -3.37
N GLN A 271 -14.55 14.80 -3.72
CA GLN A 271 -13.85 15.66 -2.76
C GLN A 271 -14.82 16.58 -1.99
N GLU A 272 -15.86 17.13 -2.63
CA GLU A 272 -16.87 17.96 -1.94
C GLU A 272 -17.73 17.16 -0.96
N VAL A 273 -18.07 15.91 -1.29
CA VAL A 273 -18.75 14.99 -0.36
C VAL A 273 -17.82 14.50 0.75
N GLU A 274 -16.55 14.20 0.44
CA GLU A 274 -15.53 13.84 1.43
C GLU A 274 -15.29 14.97 2.44
N LEU A 275 -15.05 16.20 1.96
CA LEU A 275 -14.91 17.41 2.78
C LEU A 275 -16.18 17.72 3.59
N SER A 276 -17.35 17.29 3.12
CA SER A 276 -18.62 17.43 3.84
C SER A 276 -18.77 16.38 4.96
N ARG A 277 -18.51 15.09 4.66
CA ARG A 277 -18.58 13.98 5.63
C ARG A 277 -17.52 14.10 6.71
N ASN A 278 -16.28 14.36 6.33
CA ASN A 278 -15.14 14.44 7.23
C ASN A 278 -14.92 15.87 7.78
N LYS A 279 -15.87 16.81 7.56
CA LYS A 279 -15.69 18.23 7.90
C LYS A 279 -15.21 18.46 9.33
N GLU A 280 -15.83 17.80 10.31
CA GLU A 280 -15.49 17.92 11.73
C GLU A 280 -14.10 17.32 12.04
N ARG A 281 -13.75 16.20 11.40
CA ARG A 281 -12.43 15.55 11.51
C ARG A 281 -11.32 16.44 10.93
N LEU A 282 -11.59 17.05 9.78
CA LEU A 282 -10.68 17.99 9.11
C LEU A 282 -10.57 19.34 9.85
N GLN A 283 -11.65 19.83 10.45
CA GLN A 283 -11.62 20.97 11.38
C GLN A 283 -10.74 20.65 12.59
N PHE A 284 -10.90 19.46 13.17
CA PHE A 284 -10.11 19.02 14.30
C PHE A 284 -8.61 18.94 13.96
N PHE A 285 -8.22 18.43 12.79
CA PHE A 285 -6.82 18.48 12.35
C PHE A 285 -6.30 19.90 12.08
N LYS A 286 -7.10 20.76 11.43
CA LYS A 286 -6.76 22.19 11.21
C LYS A 286 -6.62 22.96 12.53
N TRP A 287 -7.32 22.53 13.58
CA TRP A 287 -7.13 23.00 14.94
C TRP A 287 -5.85 22.43 15.56
N CYS A 288 -5.59 21.11 15.43
CA CYS A 288 -4.41 20.46 15.99
C CYS A 288 -3.09 21.11 15.57
N SER A 289 -2.90 21.40 14.28
CA SER A 289 -1.68 22.06 13.77
C SER A 289 -1.51 23.54 14.18
N LYS A 290 -2.57 24.16 14.71
CA LYS A 290 -2.50 25.49 15.36
C LYS A 290 -2.34 25.37 16.89
N ALA A 291 -2.93 24.35 17.50
CA ALA A 291 -3.03 24.18 18.94
C ALA A 291 -1.83 23.47 19.56
N PHE A 292 -1.16 22.58 18.83
CA PHE A 292 -0.02 21.82 19.30
C PHE A 292 1.26 22.21 18.57
N LYS A 293 2.33 22.43 19.33
CA LYS A 293 3.69 22.57 18.81
C LYS A 293 4.13 21.24 18.20
N ASN A 294 5.05 21.30 17.23
CA ASN A 294 5.64 20.13 16.56
C ASN A 294 4.67 19.24 15.76
N VAL A 295 3.37 19.57 15.69
CA VAL A 295 2.37 18.86 14.88
C VAL A 295 2.27 19.48 13.48
N ASN A 296 2.76 18.75 12.49
CA ASN A 296 2.53 19.02 11.08
C ASN A 296 1.31 18.23 10.60
N VAL A 297 0.50 18.82 9.71
CA VAL A 297 -0.70 18.17 9.14
C VAL A 297 -0.62 18.23 7.62
N VAL A 298 -0.41 17.07 6.99
CA VAL A 298 -0.54 16.89 5.55
C VAL A 298 -2.04 16.75 5.20
N PRO A 299 -2.59 17.63 4.35
CA PRO A 299 -4.01 17.61 4.00
C PRO A 299 -4.37 16.44 3.06
N PRO A 300 -5.68 16.15 2.86
CA PRO A 300 -6.15 15.23 1.83
C PRO A 300 -5.60 15.56 0.44
N ASP A 301 -5.55 14.55 -0.44
CA ASP A 301 -5.14 14.64 -1.86
C ASP A 301 -3.66 15.03 -2.09
N VAL A 302 -2.79 14.80 -1.10
CA VAL A 302 -1.32 14.86 -1.25
C VAL A 302 -0.73 13.49 -1.58
N GLY A 303 -1.11 12.44 -0.85
CA GLY A 303 -0.64 11.07 -1.07
C GLY A 303 -0.89 10.17 0.15
N ALA A 304 -0.62 8.87 0.01
CA ALA A 304 -0.72 7.91 1.12
C ALA A 304 0.42 8.10 2.14
N VAL A 305 0.13 7.84 3.42
CA VAL A 305 1.00 8.09 4.57
C VAL A 305 2.45 7.65 4.36
N HIS A 306 2.70 6.43 3.86
CA HIS A 306 4.05 5.89 3.69
C HIS A 306 4.78 6.45 2.47
N GLN A 307 4.07 6.79 1.39
CA GLN A 307 4.68 7.42 0.22
C GLN A 307 5.09 8.86 0.56
N VAL A 308 4.21 9.62 1.21
CA VAL A 308 4.53 10.97 1.71
C VAL A 308 5.65 10.92 2.76
N ASN A 309 5.71 9.86 3.58
CA ASN A 309 6.83 9.61 4.49
C ASN A 309 8.15 9.40 3.74
N LEU A 310 8.19 8.55 2.71
CA LEU A 310 9.39 8.35 1.88
C LEU A 310 9.82 9.65 1.15
N GLU A 311 8.88 10.32 0.49
CA GLU A 311 9.18 11.36 -0.51
C GLU A 311 9.34 12.77 0.08
N TYR A 312 8.68 13.07 1.20
CA TYR A 312 8.63 14.43 1.72
C TYR A 312 9.02 14.55 3.19
N LEU A 313 8.57 13.63 4.05
CA LEU A 313 8.81 13.72 5.50
C LEU A 313 10.12 13.05 5.94
N SER A 314 10.71 12.20 5.09
CA SER A 314 11.98 11.53 5.35
C SER A 314 13.13 12.53 5.46
N ARG A 315 13.91 12.42 6.55
CA ARG A 315 14.97 13.40 6.83
C ARG A 315 16.35 12.79 6.65
N ALA A 316 16.46 11.46 6.81
CA ALA A 316 17.66 10.62 6.85
C ALA A 316 18.62 10.96 8.00
N ILE A 317 18.90 12.24 8.18
CA ILE A 317 19.43 12.85 9.41
C ILE A 317 18.48 13.94 9.91
N GLN A 318 18.47 14.13 11.22
CA GLN A 318 17.81 15.23 11.89
C GLN A 318 18.88 16.19 12.39
N VAL A 319 18.59 17.50 12.43
CA VAL A 319 19.46 18.50 13.04
C VAL A 319 18.61 19.33 14.01
N THR A 320 18.99 19.39 15.28
CA THR A 320 18.26 20.10 16.33
C THR A 320 19.25 20.60 17.38
N ASP A 321 19.12 21.87 17.80
CA ASP A 321 19.99 22.54 18.77
C ASP A 321 21.51 22.40 18.50
N GLY A 322 21.86 22.34 17.21
CA GLY A 322 23.24 22.17 16.72
C GLY A 322 23.75 20.72 16.71
N PHE A 323 22.97 19.74 17.17
CA PHE A 323 23.30 18.32 17.10
C PHE A 323 22.69 17.65 15.86
N VAL A 324 23.44 16.74 15.22
CA VAL A 324 22.97 15.84 14.16
C VAL A 324 22.88 14.40 14.67
N TYR A 325 21.79 13.71 14.28
CA TYR A 325 21.48 12.33 14.66
C TYR A 325 20.64 11.64 13.55
N PRO A 326 20.45 10.31 13.56
CA PRO A 326 19.74 9.61 12.50
C PRO A 326 18.24 9.92 12.53
N ASP A 327 17.61 9.99 11.36
CA ASP A 327 16.15 9.97 11.29
C ASP A 327 15.63 8.57 11.70
N SER A 328 14.56 8.54 12.47
CA SER A 328 13.91 7.32 12.94
C SER A 328 12.48 7.62 13.38
N VAL A 329 11.57 6.66 13.20
CA VAL A 329 10.13 6.93 13.29
C VAL A 329 9.33 5.74 13.79
N VAL A 330 8.42 5.98 14.73
CA VAL A 330 7.31 5.05 14.98
C VAL A 330 6.04 5.62 14.39
N GLY A 331 5.18 4.78 13.84
CA GLY A 331 3.93 5.21 13.23
C GLY A 331 2.75 4.36 13.66
N THR A 332 1.54 4.93 13.63
CA THR A 332 0.31 4.23 14.01
C THR A 332 -0.25 3.33 12.89
N ASP A 333 0.65 2.69 12.15
CA ASP A 333 0.35 1.84 10.99
C ASP A 333 1.46 0.79 10.80
N SER A 334 1.08 -0.46 10.53
CA SER A 334 2.00 -1.60 10.41
C SER A 334 3.05 -1.44 9.31
N HIS A 335 2.70 -0.77 8.22
CA HIS A 335 3.54 -0.64 7.02
C HIS A 335 4.47 0.58 7.07
N THR A 336 4.54 1.26 8.23
CA THR A 336 5.59 2.27 8.54
C THR A 336 7.00 1.70 8.31
N THR A 337 7.16 0.37 8.37
CA THR A 337 8.40 -0.34 8.03
C THR A 337 8.93 -0.07 6.62
N MET A 338 8.11 0.42 5.68
CA MET A 338 8.52 0.84 4.33
C MET A 338 9.69 1.84 4.34
N ILE A 339 9.76 2.70 5.36
CA ILE A 339 10.79 3.73 5.55
C ILE A 339 12.20 3.15 5.74
N ASN A 340 12.30 1.90 6.23
CA ASN A 340 13.58 1.21 6.45
C ASN A 340 14.35 0.93 5.14
N GLY A 341 13.69 0.98 3.97
CA GLY A 341 14.36 0.88 2.67
C GLY A 341 15.28 2.08 2.34
N LEU A 342 15.14 3.19 3.08
CA LEU A 342 16.03 4.36 3.04
C LEU A 342 17.10 4.37 4.16
N GLY A 343 17.21 3.29 4.96
CA GLY A 343 18.11 3.25 6.12
C GLY A 343 17.65 4.08 7.33
N ILE A 344 16.36 4.44 7.35
CA ILE A 344 15.70 5.16 8.45
C ILE A 344 14.97 4.11 9.30
N LEU A 345 15.35 3.95 10.58
CA LEU A 345 14.77 2.90 11.41
C LEU A 345 13.33 3.23 11.81
N GLY A 346 12.38 2.35 11.50
CA GLY A 346 10.99 2.55 11.93
C GLY A 346 10.04 1.37 11.76
N TRP A 347 8.95 1.37 12.53
CA TRP A 347 7.94 0.31 12.57
C TRP A 347 6.58 0.81 13.09
N GLY A 348 5.56 -0.04 12.99
CA GLY A 348 4.20 0.24 13.46
C GLY A 348 3.98 0.00 14.95
N VAL A 349 3.30 0.93 15.63
CA VAL A 349 2.92 0.87 17.05
C VAL A 349 1.43 1.20 17.24
N GLY A 350 0.90 0.98 18.44
CA GLY A 350 -0.47 1.41 18.78
C GLY A 350 -0.58 2.92 19.01
N GLY A 351 -1.82 3.42 19.08
CA GLY A 351 -2.11 4.84 19.36
C GLY A 351 -1.50 5.28 20.70
N ILE A 352 -1.77 4.53 21.77
CA ILE A 352 -1.30 4.81 23.13
C ILE A 352 0.24 4.85 23.21
N GLU A 353 0.92 3.93 22.53
CA GLU A 353 2.38 3.93 22.42
C GLU A 353 2.89 5.18 21.67
N SER A 354 2.20 5.60 20.60
CA SER A 354 2.54 6.83 19.87
C SER A 354 2.31 8.09 20.71
N GLU A 355 1.24 8.16 21.50
CA GLU A 355 0.94 9.26 22.43
C GLU A 355 2.01 9.39 23.52
N ALA A 356 2.44 8.26 24.09
CA ALA A 356 3.52 8.21 25.07
C ALA A 356 4.83 8.75 24.49
N VAL A 357 5.20 8.33 23.27
CA VAL A 357 6.37 8.84 22.53
C VAL A 357 6.24 10.33 22.23
N MET A 358 5.07 10.79 21.81
CA MET A 358 4.81 12.22 21.59
C MET A 358 5.01 13.01 22.88
N LEU A 359 4.61 12.50 24.04
CA LEU A 359 4.85 13.15 25.34
C LEU A 359 6.30 13.08 25.83
N GLY A 360 7.16 12.29 25.16
CA GLY A 360 8.59 12.14 25.46
C GLY A 360 8.97 10.87 26.22
N GLN A 361 8.04 9.93 26.44
CA GLN A 361 8.35 8.64 27.03
C GLN A 361 8.86 7.67 25.95
N PRO A 362 10.00 6.98 26.14
CA PRO A 362 10.50 6.02 25.16
C PRO A 362 9.58 4.79 25.01
N VAL A 363 9.65 4.16 23.85
CA VAL A 363 9.09 2.82 23.62
C VAL A 363 9.90 1.80 24.41
N SER A 364 9.25 0.92 25.18
CA SER A 364 9.91 -0.28 25.74
C SER A 364 10.00 -1.34 24.65
N LEU A 365 11.21 -1.85 24.41
CA LEU A 365 11.48 -2.88 23.42
C LEU A 365 12.26 -4.02 24.08
N THR A 366 11.71 -5.24 24.05
CA THR A 366 12.52 -6.44 24.29
C THR A 366 13.59 -6.51 23.21
N LEU A 367 14.85 -6.43 23.59
CA LEU A 367 15.98 -6.22 22.68
C LEU A 367 16.01 -7.33 21.60
N PRO A 368 15.79 -7.02 20.31
CA PRO A 368 15.41 -8.03 19.33
C PRO A 368 16.62 -8.80 18.80
N GLN A 369 16.40 -10.05 18.37
CA GLN A 369 17.33 -10.73 17.47
C GLN A 369 17.34 -10.05 16.11
N VAL A 370 18.49 -10.05 15.45
CA VAL A 370 18.64 -9.52 14.08
C VAL A 370 19.11 -10.64 13.16
N VAL A 371 18.30 -10.95 12.15
CA VAL A 371 18.62 -11.92 11.10
C VAL A 371 19.29 -11.19 9.94
N GLY A 372 20.51 -11.58 9.62
CA GLY A 372 21.21 -11.09 8.44
C GLY A 372 20.64 -11.75 7.18
N CYS A 373 19.99 -10.97 6.32
CA CYS A 373 19.55 -11.43 5.01
C CYS A 373 20.64 -11.13 3.97
N LYS A 374 21.47 -12.12 3.68
CA LYS A 374 22.61 -12.00 2.77
C LYS A 374 22.15 -12.21 1.32
N LEU A 375 22.16 -11.15 0.54
CA LEU A 375 21.86 -11.22 -0.89
C LEU A 375 23.15 -11.50 -1.68
N GLY A 376 23.14 -12.55 -2.49
CA GLY A 376 24.27 -12.97 -3.34
C GLY A 376 23.85 -13.31 -4.76
N GLY A 377 24.84 -13.60 -5.62
CA GLY A 377 24.61 -13.83 -7.05
C GLY A 377 24.24 -12.55 -7.80
N ALA A 378 23.75 -12.71 -9.02
CA ALA A 378 23.29 -11.64 -9.91
C ALA A 378 21.80 -11.78 -10.23
N ILE A 379 21.06 -10.68 -10.27
CA ILE A 379 19.67 -10.66 -10.74
C ILE A 379 19.63 -11.10 -12.23
N ASN A 380 18.76 -12.07 -12.57
CA ASN A 380 18.57 -12.47 -13.96
C ASN A 380 17.95 -11.30 -14.77
N PRO A 381 18.45 -10.95 -15.98
CA PRO A 381 18.03 -9.74 -16.72
C PRO A 381 16.51 -9.61 -16.98
N LEU A 382 15.81 -10.73 -17.13
CA LEU A 382 14.35 -10.76 -17.36
C LEU A 382 13.53 -10.61 -16.06
N THR A 383 14.19 -10.60 -14.91
CA THR A 383 13.55 -10.64 -13.57
C THR A 383 13.19 -9.23 -13.13
N THR A 384 11.89 -9.01 -12.93
CA THR A 384 11.35 -7.69 -12.59
C THR A 384 11.38 -7.45 -11.08
N SER A 385 11.24 -6.19 -10.65
CA SER A 385 11.23 -5.83 -9.23
C SER A 385 10.22 -6.64 -8.40
N ILE A 386 9.04 -6.96 -8.95
CA ILE A 386 8.04 -7.75 -8.23
C ILE A 386 8.43 -9.24 -8.10
N ASP A 387 9.16 -9.81 -9.06
CA ASP A 387 9.70 -11.17 -8.95
C ASP A 387 10.72 -11.26 -7.79
N ILE A 388 11.60 -10.26 -7.67
CA ILE A 388 12.60 -10.15 -6.59
C ILE A 388 11.91 -10.02 -5.22
N VAL A 389 11.00 -9.05 -5.09
CA VAL A 389 10.23 -8.78 -3.86
C VAL A 389 9.50 -10.02 -3.37
N LEU A 390 8.77 -10.71 -4.26
CA LEU A 390 8.01 -11.91 -3.92
C LEU A 390 8.90 -13.13 -3.69
N GLY A 391 10.06 -13.21 -4.35
CA GLY A 391 11.08 -14.21 -4.09
C GLY A 391 11.64 -14.08 -2.67
N ILE A 392 12.17 -12.90 -2.33
CA ILE A 392 12.72 -12.60 -0.99
C ILE A 392 11.66 -12.82 0.10
N THR A 393 10.46 -12.25 -0.07
CA THR A 393 9.32 -12.43 0.85
C THR A 393 8.99 -13.91 1.10
N LYS A 394 9.00 -14.74 0.06
CA LYS A 394 8.79 -16.19 0.17
C LYS A 394 9.91 -16.83 1.00
N HIS A 395 11.18 -16.56 0.69
CA HIS A 395 12.32 -17.15 1.42
C HIS A 395 12.33 -16.75 2.91
N LEU A 396 12.13 -15.47 3.21
CA LEU A 396 12.06 -14.96 4.59
C LEU A 396 10.90 -15.59 5.37
N ARG A 397 9.70 -15.68 4.78
CA ARG A 397 8.55 -16.36 5.39
C ARG A 397 8.78 -17.85 5.61
N GLN A 398 9.53 -18.53 4.74
CA GLN A 398 9.90 -19.94 4.91
C GLN A 398 10.94 -20.15 6.03
N ALA A 399 11.74 -19.13 6.36
CA ALA A 399 12.76 -19.20 7.41
C ALA A 399 12.22 -18.92 8.84
N GLY A 400 10.94 -18.55 9.01
CA GLY A 400 10.31 -18.47 10.33
C GLY A 400 10.80 -17.31 11.22
N ILE A 401 11.17 -16.18 10.61
CA ILE A 401 11.77 -14.99 11.25
C ILE A 401 10.81 -14.15 12.14
N ALA A 402 9.73 -14.74 12.65
CA ALA A 402 8.65 -14.01 13.32
C ALA A 402 9.13 -13.24 14.56
N GLY A 403 8.77 -11.96 14.66
CA GLY A 403 9.13 -11.07 15.78
C GLY A 403 10.60 -10.62 15.82
N LYS A 404 11.44 -11.07 14.88
CA LYS A 404 12.85 -10.65 14.75
C LYS A 404 12.95 -9.36 13.92
N PHE A 405 14.09 -8.69 14.01
CA PHE A 405 14.53 -7.73 13.00
C PHE A 405 15.19 -8.49 11.84
N VAL A 406 15.05 -7.99 10.62
CA VAL A 406 15.85 -8.39 9.46
C VAL A 406 16.75 -7.23 9.06
N GLU A 407 18.01 -7.52 8.73
CA GLU A 407 18.94 -6.53 8.17
C GLU A 407 19.58 -7.11 6.91
N PHE A 408 19.51 -6.38 5.79
CA PHE A 408 19.97 -6.84 4.49
C PHE A 408 21.45 -6.49 4.29
N PHE A 409 22.23 -7.46 3.79
CA PHE A 409 23.66 -7.27 3.52
C PHE A 409 24.16 -8.13 2.36
N GLY A 410 25.45 -8.02 2.03
CA GLY A 410 26.10 -8.73 0.92
C GLY A 410 25.88 -8.10 -0.46
N PRO A 411 26.69 -8.48 -1.46
CA PRO A 411 26.85 -7.74 -2.73
C PRO A 411 25.62 -7.74 -3.64
N GLY A 412 24.60 -8.54 -3.34
CA GLY A 412 23.30 -8.47 -4.01
C GLY A 412 22.51 -7.19 -3.68
N VAL A 413 22.73 -6.55 -2.53
CA VAL A 413 21.97 -5.36 -2.10
C VAL A 413 22.27 -4.14 -2.98
N SER A 414 23.49 -4.02 -3.50
CA SER A 414 23.88 -2.94 -4.44
C SER A 414 23.20 -3.05 -5.82
N GLN A 415 22.55 -4.18 -6.13
CA GLN A 415 21.77 -4.38 -7.37
C GLN A 415 20.28 -3.98 -7.23
N LEU A 416 19.84 -3.68 -6.01
CA LEU A 416 18.47 -3.27 -5.69
C LEU A 416 18.35 -1.74 -5.64
N SER A 417 17.37 -1.19 -6.36
CA SER A 417 17.03 0.23 -6.30
C SER A 417 16.41 0.59 -4.94
N VAL A 418 16.33 1.89 -4.60
CA VAL A 418 15.54 2.32 -3.43
C VAL A 418 14.07 1.84 -3.51
N PRO A 419 13.35 1.99 -4.64
CA PRO A 419 12.02 1.38 -4.82
C PRO A 419 11.96 -0.14 -4.56
N ASP A 420 12.98 -0.92 -4.96
CA ASP A 420 13.05 -2.35 -4.65
C ASP A 420 13.15 -2.56 -3.12
N ARG A 421 14.08 -1.85 -2.46
CA ARG A 421 14.35 -1.94 -1.02
C ARG A 421 13.16 -1.51 -0.17
N THR A 422 12.51 -0.39 -0.51
CA THR A 422 11.31 0.09 0.20
C THR A 422 10.12 -0.84 -0.03
N THR A 423 9.99 -1.46 -1.20
CA THR A 423 8.95 -2.48 -1.44
C THR A 423 9.21 -3.75 -0.60
N ILE A 424 10.46 -4.22 -0.49
CA ILE A 424 10.81 -5.36 0.39
C ILE A 424 10.54 -5.01 1.87
N ALA A 425 10.90 -3.80 2.31
CA ALA A 425 10.69 -3.33 3.67
C ALA A 425 9.23 -3.00 4.00
N ASN A 426 8.42 -2.66 3.01
CA ASN A 426 6.97 -2.54 3.12
C ASN A 426 6.35 -3.90 3.44
N MET A 427 6.82 -4.99 2.81
CA MET A 427 6.30 -6.35 3.03
C MET A 427 6.71 -7.00 4.38
N CYS A 428 7.24 -6.22 5.33
CA CYS A 428 7.70 -6.70 6.63
C CYS A 428 6.63 -7.44 7.46
N PRO A 429 5.37 -6.95 7.53
CA PRO A 429 4.28 -7.68 8.18
C PRO A 429 3.97 -9.02 7.50
N GLU A 430 4.06 -9.12 6.18
CA GLU A 430 3.68 -10.31 5.39
C GLU A 430 4.64 -11.51 5.57
N TYR A 431 5.87 -11.26 6.05
CA TYR A 431 6.80 -12.28 6.58
C TYR A 431 6.98 -12.25 8.12
N ASN A 432 6.14 -11.50 8.83
CA ASN A 432 6.04 -11.41 10.30
C ASN A 432 7.28 -10.85 11.04
N ALA A 433 8.16 -10.13 10.35
CA ALA A 433 9.27 -9.44 11.01
C ALA A 433 8.82 -8.09 11.60
N THR A 434 9.52 -7.61 12.62
CA THR A 434 9.23 -6.33 13.27
C THR A 434 9.82 -5.14 12.50
N VAL A 435 11.00 -5.34 11.89
CA VAL A 435 11.76 -4.37 11.09
C VAL A 435 12.44 -5.10 9.93
N SER A 436 12.58 -4.43 8.79
CA SER A 436 13.30 -4.91 7.60
C SER A 436 14.26 -3.83 7.10
N PHE A 437 15.49 -3.81 7.63
CA PHE A 437 16.44 -2.71 7.50
C PHE A 437 17.39 -2.84 6.32
N PHE A 438 17.51 -1.76 5.53
CA PHE A 438 18.52 -1.59 4.48
C PHE A 438 19.42 -0.39 4.86
N PRO A 439 20.63 -0.64 5.42
CA PRO A 439 21.58 0.42 5.73
C PRO A 439 21.86 1.43 4.62
N VAL A 440 22.17 2.68 5.00
CA VAL A 440 22.44 3.79 4.08
C VAL A 440 23.72 3.53 3.29
N ASP A 441 23.63 3.56 1.96
CA ASP A 441 24.75 3.32 1.05
C ASP A 441 24.79 4.35 -0.10
N ARG A 442 25.63 4.08 -1.11
CA ARG A 442 25.75 4.89 -2.32
C ARG A 442 24.47 4.93 -3.18
N VAL A 443 23.63 3.90 -3.15
CA VAL A 443 22.35 3.88 -3.87
C VAL A 443 21.34 4.78 -3.17
N THR A 444 21.26 4.74 -1.83
CA THR A 444 20.43 5.63 -1.02
C THR A 444 20.84 7.10 -1.19
N LEU A 445 22.15 7.41 -1.23
CA LEU A 445 22.63 8.78 -1.55
C LEU A 445 22.26 9.22 -2.97
N ARG A 446 22.39 8.35 -3.98
CA ARG A 446 22.01 8.65 -5.37
C ARG A 446 20.52 8.95 -5.48
N HIS A 447 19.68 8.16 -4.82
CA HIS A 447 18.25 8.42 -4.74
C HIS A 447 18.00 9.80 -4.13
N PHE A 448 18.52 10.09 -2.92
CA PHE A 448 18.30 11.38 -2.28
C PHE A 448 18.78 12.57 -3.15
N LYS A 449 19.87 12.44 -3.91
CA LYS A 449 20.34 13.47 -4.87
C LYS A 449 19.32 13.83 -5.97
N LYS A 450 18.41 12.92 -6.31
CA LYS A 450 17.31 13.16 -7.27
C LYS A 450 15.98 13.52 -6.58
N THR A 451 15.97 13.61 -5.25
CA THR A 451 14.84 14.09 -4.43
C THR A 451 14.99 15.57 -4.03
N ASN A 452 14.35 16.00 -2.94
CA ASN A 452 14.39 17.36 -2.40
C ASN A 452 15.65 17.66 -1.53
N PHE A 453 16.68 16.81 -1.52
CA PHE A 453 17.89 17.03 -0.71
C PHE A 453 18.91 17.92 -1.45
N THR A 454 19.43 18.96 -0.79
CA THR A 454 20.53 19.78 -1.30
C THR A 454 21.88 19.07 -1.16
N GLU A 455 22.86 19.41 -2.00
CA GLU A 455 24.23 18.86 -1.91
C GLU A 455 24.81 19.04 -0.49
N GLU A 456 24.63 20.21 0.12
CA GLU A 456 25.07 20.50 1.49
C GLU A 456 24.47 19.53 2.54
N LYS A 457 23.24 19.05 2.31
CA LYS A 457 22.56 18.06 3.17
C LYS A 457 23.05 16.64 2.86
N LEU A 458 23.35 16.32 1.61
CA LEU A 458 23.93 15.03 1.20
C LEU A 458 25.34 14.85 1.76
N GLU A 459 26.18 15.89 1.66
CA GLU A 459 27.51 15.93 2.30
C GLU A 459 27.43 15.70 3.81
N LEU A 460 26.46 16.35 4.49
CA LEU A 460 26.28 16.20 5.92
C LEU A 460 25.79 14.78 6.28
N LEU A 461 24.84 14.25 5.51
CA LEU A 461 24.32 12.89 5.63
C LEU A 461 25.45 11.86 5.48
N GLU A 462 26.25 11.93 4.42
CA GLU A 462 27.36 10.99 4.21
C GLU A 462 28.45 11.16 5.29
N SER A 463 28.87 12.39 5.59
CA SER A 463 29.89 12.65 6.61
C SER A 463 29.47 12.12 7.98
N TYR A 464 28.22 12.37 8.38
CA TYR A 464 27.68 11.88 9.64
C TYR A 464 27.55 10.36 9.66
N MET A 465 26.88 9.76 8.67
CA MET A 465 26.66 8.32 8.64
C MET A 465 27.98 7.53 8.59
N ARG A 466 29.03 8.07 7.94
CA ARG A 466 30.39 7.52 8.03
C ARG A 466 30.99 7.68 9.43
N ALA A 467 30.89 8.86 10.04
CA ALA A 467 31.42 9.14 11.37
C ALA A 467 30.78 8.29 12.49
N VAL A 468 29.54 7.84 12.33
CA VAL A 468 28.86 6.90 13.25
C VAL A 468 28.69 5.48 12.68
N LYS A 469 29.50 5.07 11.70
CA LYS A 469 29.51 3.72 11.09
C LYS A 469 28.09 3.15 10.80
N LEU A 470 27.20 4.02 10.30
CA LEU A 470 25.87 3.70 9.75
C LEU A 470 25.83 3.77 8.22
N PHE A 471 26.85 4.36 7.59
CA PHE A 471 27.08 4.24 6.16
C PHE A 471 27.68 2.87 5.83
N ARG A 472 27.30 2.28 4.70
CA ARG A 472 27.63 0.91 4.31
C ARG A 472 28.28 0.81 2.93
N SER A 473 29.27 -0.08 2.78
CA SER A 473 29.56 -0.74 1.50
C SER A 473 29.11 -2.21 1.57
N TYR A 474 28.33 -2.67 0.60
CA TYR A 474 27.86 -4.07 0.55
C TYR A 474 28.85 -5.01 -0.15
N GLU A 475 29.91 -4.44 -0.73
CA GLU A 475 31.02 -5.10 -1.40
C GLU A 475 32.14 -5.48 -0.41
N ASP A 476 32.24 -4.79 0.73
CA ASP A 476 33.25 -5.05 1.75
C ASP A 476 32.67 -5.93 2.87
N ALA A 477 32.96 -7.23 2.79
CA ALA A 477 32.59 -8.21 3.80
C ALA A 477 33.37 -8.06 5.13
N SER A 478 34.41 -7.23 5.20
CA SER A 478 35.10 -6.95 6.47
C SER A 478 34.32 -5.96 7.36
N GLU A 479 33.38 -5.19 6.78
CA GLU A 479 32.42 -4.39 7.53
C GLU A 479 31.24 -5.23 8.09
N ASP A 480 31.06 -6.50 7.70
CA ASP A 480 29.83 -7.28 7.99
C ASP A 480 29.52 -7.43 9.50
N PRO A 481 28.32 -7.03 9.96
CA PRO A 481 27.91 -7.19 11.36
C PRO A 481 27.76 -8.64 11.79
N GLN A 482 27.88 -8.87 13.10
CA GLN A 482 27.61 -10.17 13.70
C GLN A 482 26.12 -10.33 13.98
N TYR A 483 25.40 -10.98 13.07
CA TYR A 483 23.97 -11.28 13.20
C TYR A 483 23.67 -12.44 14.18
N SER A 484 22.42 -12.53 14.63
CA SER A 484 21.91 -13.65 15.44
C SER A 484 21.81 -14.96 14.64
N GLU A 485 21.56 -14.80 13.35
CA GLU A 485 21.26 -15.85 12.37
C GLU A 485 21.52 -15.25 10.98
N VAL A 486 21.92 -16.05 9.99
CA VAL A 486 22.12 -15.59 8.60
C VAL A 486 21.32 -16.46 7.64
N ILE A 487 20.53 -15.82 6.79
CA ILE A 487 19.82 -16.43 5.66
C ILE A 487 20.51 -15.95 4.38
N GLU A 488 21.01 -16.88 3.55
CA GLU A 488 21.53 -16.55 2.23
C GLU A 488 20.44 -16.68 1.16
N ILE A 489 20.24 -15.65 0.34
CA ILE A 489 19.35 -15.65 -0.81
C ILE A 489 20.16 -15.37 -2.07
N ASN A 490 20.23 -16.36 -2.96
CA ASN A 490 20.86 -16.21 -4.27
C ASN A 490 19.87 -15.59 -5.26
N LEU A 491 20.11 -14.34 -5.66
CA LEU A 491 19.28 -13.58 -6.61
C LEU A 491 19.21 -14.26 -7.98
N SER A 492 20.23 -15.03 -8.38
CA SER A 492 20.22 -15.80 -9.63
C SER A 492 19.28 -17.01 -9.61
N SER A 493 18.75 -17.40 -8.44
CA SER A 493 17.68 -18.40 -8.32
C SER A 493 16.27 -17.81 -8.46
N ILE A 494 16.15 -16.48 -8.43
CA ILE A 494 14.90 -15.78 -8.69
C ILE A 494 14.80 -15.59 -10.21
N VAL A 495 13.94 -16.39 -10.83
CA VAL A 495 13.59 -16.31 -12.25
C VAL A 495 12.19 -15.73 -12.43
N PRO A 496 11.83 -15.19 -13.61
CA PRO A 496 10.48 -14.70 -13.88
C PRO A 496 9.49 -15.88 -13.94
N TYR A 497 8.32 -15.71 -13.33
CA TYR A 497 7.25 -16.70 -13.35
C TYR A 497 5.99 -16.19 -14.03
N VAL A 498 5.34 -17.06 -14.81
CA VAL A 498 3.91 -16.96 -15.10
C VAL A 498 3.13 -17.93 -14.21
N SER A 499 1.81 -17.76 -14.12
CA SER A 499 0.94 -18.70 -13.38
C SER A 499 -0.28 -19.07 -14.21
N GLY A 500 -0.48 -20.37 -14.49
CA GLY A 500 -1.51 -20.88 -15.38
C GLY A 500 -1.30 -22.36 -15.75
N PRO A 501 -2.11 -22.95 -16.65
CA PRO A 501 -3.11 -22.29 -17.52
C PRO A 501 -4.48 -22.05 -16.88
N LYS A 502 -4.74 -22.52 -15.65
CA LYS A 502 -6.10 -22.51 -15.06
C LYS A 502 -6.22 -22.04 -13.61
N ARG A 503 -5.13 -21.96 -12.85
CA ARG A 503 -5.16 -21.46 -11.46
C ARG A 503 -3.97 -20.51 -11.16
N PRO A 504 -4.12 -19.51 -10.27
CA PRO A 504 -3.03 -18.60 -9.88
C PRO A 504 -1.86 -19.24 -9.13
N GLN A 505 -2.04 -20.42 -8.53
CA GLN A 505 -0.96 -21.16 -7.86
C GLN A 505 -0.10 -22.02 -8.80
N ASP A 506 -0.53 -22.21 -10.06
CA ASP A 506 0.14 -23.09 -11.02
C ASP A 506 1.32 -22.36 -11.69
N ARG A 507 2.38 -22.09 -10.91
CA ARG A 507 3.57 -21.35 -11.37
C ARG A 507 4.38 -22.13 -12.41
N VAL A 508 4.88 -21.41 -13.41
CA VAL A 508 5.76 -21.88 -14.48
C VAL A 508 6.87 -20.85 -14.67
N ALA A 509 8.14 -21.26 -14.71
CA ALA A 509 9.22 -20.34 -15.05
C ALA A 509 9.13 -19.97 -16.54
N VAL A 510 9.41 -18.73 -16.92
CA VAL A 510 9.22 -18.25 -18.30
C VAL A 510 9.99 -19.08 -19.33
N SER A 511 11.22 -19.52 -19.02
CA SER A 511 12.02 -20.38 -19.90
C SER A 511 11.45 -21.80 -20.06
N GLY A 512 10.62 -22.28 -19.13
CA GLY A 512 9.89 -23.56 -19.23
C GLY A 512 8.48 -23.46 -19.80
N MET A 513 8.07 -22.27 -20.27
CA MET A 513 6.67 -21.99 -20.64
C MET A 513 6.19 -22.82 -21.85
N LYS A 514 7.07 -22.98 -22.85
CA LYS A 514 6.80 -23.78 -24.05
C LYS A 514 6.55 -25.27 -23.72
N ASP A 515 7.43 -25.85 -22.91
CA ASP A 515 7.38 -27.26 -22.51
C ASP A 515 6.22 -27.56 -21.57
N ASP A 516 5.91 -26.67 -20.62
CA ASP A 516 4.71 -26.76 -19.77
C ASP A 516 3.43 -26.73 -20.62
N PHE A 517 3.34 -25.85 -21.61
CA PHE A 517 2.18 -25.78 -22.49
C PHE A 517 2.04 -27.02 -23.38
N GLN A 518 3.12 -27.51 -23.98
CA GLN A 518 3.10 -28.76 -24.75
C GLN A 518 2.72 -29.97 -23.87
N SER A 519 3.20 -30.01 -22.63
CA SER A 519 2.77 -31.01 -21.63
C SER A 519 1.27 -30.88 -21.33
N CYS A 520 0.77 -29.66 -21.12
CA CYS A 520 -0.65 -29.39 -20.89
C CYS A 520 -1.54 -29.80 -22.08
N LEU A 521 -1.06 -29.79 -23.33
CA LEU A 521 -1.83 -30.31 -24.46
C LEU A 521 -2.03 -31.82 -24.38
N ASN A 522 -0.99 -32.57 -24.00
CA ASN A 522 -1.03 -34.03 -23.89
C ASN A 522 -1.81 -34.51 -22.65
N GLU A 523 -1.70 -33.79 -21.53
CA GLU A 523 -2.24 -34.21 -20.24
C GLU A 523 -3.77 -34.36 -20.17
N LYS A 524 -4.23 -35.25 -19.28
CA LYS A 524 -5.67 -35.52 -19.06
C LYS A 524 -6.38 -34.26 -18.58
N VAL A 525 -7.66 -34.11 -18.94
CA VAL A 525 -8.46 -32.91 -18.64
C VAL A 525 -8.43 -32.61 -17.13
N GLY A 526 -7.84 -31.46 -16.79
CA GLY A 526 -7.61 -31.05 -15.42
C GLY A 526 -7.10 -29.61 -15.35
N PHE A 527 -6.39 -29.25 -14.27
CA PHE A 527 -5.81 -27.91 -14.10
C PHE A 527 -4.61 -27.65 -15.02
N LYS A 528 -3.82 -28.69 -15.29
CA LYS A 528 -2.62 -28.72 -16.13
C LYS A 528 -2.79 -29.64 -17.36
N GLY A 529 -4.01 -29.76 -17.88
CA GLY A 529 -4.29 -30.70 -18.97
C GLY A 529 -5.54 -30.35 -19.80
N PHE A 530 -5.39 -30.49 -21.12
CA PHE A 530 -6.39 -30.16 -22.15
C PHE A 530 -6.84 -31.35 -22.99
N HIS A 531 -6.13 -32.48 -22.91
CA HIS A 531 -6.39 -33.74 -23.60
C HIS A 531 -6.59 -33.60 -25.12
N VAL A 532 -5.60 -33.00 -25.78
CA VAL A 532 -5.50 -32.87 -27.23
C VAL A 532 -4.60 -33.98 -27.76
N SER A 533 -5.13 -34.87 -28.60
CA SER A 533 -4.36 -35.96 -29.20
C SER A 533 -3.25 -35.43 -30.12
N LYS A 534 -2.14 -36.16 -30.29
CA LYS A 534 -0.94 -35.65 -30.96
C LYS A 534 -1.19 -35.22 -32.40
N GLU A 535 -2.08 -35.92 -33.09
CA GLU A 535 -2.50 -35.65 -34.48
C GLU A 535 -3.25 -34.31 -34.62
N LYS A 536 -3.73 -33.74 -33.51
CA LYS A 536 -4.38 -32.43 -33.44
C LYS A 536 -3.48 -31.30 -32.94
N GLN A 537 -2.36 -31.57 -32.29
CA GLN A 537 -1.55 -30.52 -31.65
C GLN A 537 -0.98 -29.52 -32.66
N ASP A 538 -0.65 -29.97 -33.87
CA ASP A 538 -0.20 -29.12 -34.99
C ASP A 538 -1.32 -28.46 -35.80
N LYS A 539 -2.58 -28.53 -35.35
CA LYS A 539 -3.69 -27.89 -36.05
C LYS A 539 -3.45 -26.39 -36.23
N ARG A 540 -3.73 -25.90 -37.44
CA ARG A 540 -3.78 -24.48 -37.81
C ARG A 540 -5.17 -24.18 -38.38
N VAL A 541 -5.69 -22.97 -38.13
CA VAL A 541 -7.01 -22.52 -38.60
C VAL A 541 -6.88 -21.12 -39.20
N PRO A 542 -7.05 -20.96 -40.53
CA PRO A 542 -7.05 -19.66 -41.17
C PRO A 542 -8.36 -18.89 -40.90
N PHE A 543 -8.27 -17.57 -40.82
CA PHE A 543 -9.42 -16.67 -40.67
C PHE A 543 -9.09 -15.27 -41.21
N LEU A 544 -10.13 -14.51 -41.59
CA LEU A 544 -10.00 -13.15 -42.09
C LEU A 544 -10.21 -12.14 -40.96
N HIS A 545 -9.30 -11.16 -40.82
CA HIS A 545 -9.44 -10.04 -39.89
C HIS A 545 -8.87 -8.76 -40.51
N GLY A 546 -9.60 -7.64 -40.43
CA GLY A 546 -9.16 -6.36 -41.01
C GLY A 546 -8.97 -6.36 -42.54
N GLY A 547 -9.46 -7.38 -43.25
CA GLY A 547 -9.22 -7.58 -44.69
C GLY A 547 -7.97 -8.44 -45.02
N GLN A 548 -7.23 -8.90 -44.01
CA GLN A 548 -6.04 -9.74 -44.15
C GLN A 548 -6.29 -11.13 -43.56
N GLU A 549 -5.64 -12.16 -44.11
CA GLU A 549 -5.71 -13.54 -43.61
C GLU A 549 -4.67 -13.77 -42.50
N TYR A 550 -5.10 -14.43 -41.42
CA TYR A 550 -4.32 -14.80 -40.25
C TYR A 550 -4.55 -16.27 -39.91
N GLN A 551 -3.70 -16.87 -39.08
CA GLN A 551 -3.84 -18.26 -38.63
C GLN A 551 -3.80 -18.36 -37.10
N LEU A 552 -4.69 -19.18 -36.52
CA LEU A 552 -4.62 -19.59 -35.11
C LEU A 552 -4.13 -21.04 -34.98
N ALA A 553 -3.45 -21.32 -33.88
CA ALA A 553 -2.93 -22.62 -33.47
C ALA A 553 -3.27 -22.89 -32.00
N HIS A 554 -2.91 -24.08 -31.50
CA HIS A 554 -2.79 -24.29 -30.05
C HIS A 554 -1.69 -23.36 -29.50
N GLY A 555 -1.97 -22.64 -28.42
CA GLY A 555 -1.03 -21.69 -27.82
C GLY A 555 -1.15 -20.26 -28.33
N SER A 556 -1.82 -20.03 -29.47
CA SER A 556 -2.04 -18.68 -30.01
C SER A 556 -2.72 -17.76 -28.99
N LEU A 557 -2.12 -16.59 -28.80
CA LEU A 557 -2.64 -15.56 -27.93
C LEU A 557 -3.77 -14.81 -28.63
N VAL A 558 -4.85 -14.53 -27.89
CA VAL A 558 -5.99 -13.73 -28.38
C VAL A 558 -6.44 -12.64 -27.39
N ILE A 559 -5.92 -12.63 -26.16
CA ILE A 559 -6.09 -11.56 -25.17
C ILE A 559 -4.73 -11.26 -24.53
N ALA A 560 -4.37 -9.97 -24.45
CA ALA A 560 -3.15 -9.49 -23.77
C ALA A 560 -3.48 -8.25 -22.92
N ALA A 561 -3.61 -8.42 -21.60
CA ALA A 561 -4.21 -7.39 -20.74
C ALA A 561 -3.26 -6.91 -19.62
N VAL A 562 -2.68 -5.72 -19.78
CA VAL A 562 -1.86 -5.06 -18.75
C VAL A 562 -2.78 -4.35 -17.76
N ILE A 563 -3.05 -4.98 -16.63
CA ILE A 563 -4.13 -4.66 -15.69
C ILE A 563 -3.71 -4.89 -14.21
N SER A 564 -4.62 -4.58 -13.28
CA SER A 564 -4.55 -4.88 -11.84
C SER A 564 -3.77 -3.89 -10.96
N CYS A 565 -4.35 -3.59 -9.79
CA CYS A 565 -3.71 -2.85 -8.71
C CYS A 565 -2.50 -3.57 -8.09
N THR A 566 -2.37 -4.90 -8.24
CA THR A 566 -1.26 -5.65 -7.63
C THR A 566 0.08 -5.43 -8.36
N ASN A 567 0.06 -5.27 -9.69
CA ASN A 567 1.27 -5.07 -10.49
C ASN A 567 1.44 -3.62 -10.95
N ASN A 568 0.35 -2.93 -11.31
CA ASN A 568 0.44 -1.61 -11.94
C ASN A 568 0.78 -0.48 -10.93
N CYS A 569 0.87 -0.76 -9.63
CA CYS A 569 1.27 0.21 -8.61
C CYS A 569 2.79 0.34 -8.43
N ASN A 570 3.62 -0.56 -8.98
CA ASN A 570 5.08 -0.41 -8.99
C ASN A 570 5.52 0.32 -10.28
N PRO A 571 6.18 1.50 -10.20
CA PRO A 571 6.57 2.25 -11.39
C PRO A 571 7.63 1.53 -12.22
N SER A 572 8.66 0.95 -11.59
CA SER A 572 9.73 0.20 -12.25
C SER A 572 9.18 -0.84 -13.24
N VAL A 573 8.24 -1.69 -12.81
CA VAL A 573 7.66 -2.78 -13.62
C VAL A 573 6.82 -2.24 -14.79
N MET A 574 6.06 -1.16 -14.58
CA MET A 574 5.27 -0.53 -15.65
C MET A 574 6.14 0.24 -16.65
N LEU A 575 7.24 0.86 -16.18
CA LEU A 575 8.26 1.46 -17.03
C LEU A 575 9.03 0.40 -17.82
N THR A 576 9.35 -0.77 -17.24
CA THR A 576 9.89 -1.92 -17.99
C THR A 576 8.98 -2.29 -19.16
N ALA A 577 7.66 -2.37 -18.92
CA ALA A 577 6.68 -2.68 -19.96
C ALA A 577 6.59 -1.58 -21.05
N GLY A 578 6.64 -0.30 -20.66
CA GLY A 578 6.59 0.83 -21.60
C GLY A 578 7.88 1.02 -22.40
N LEU A 579 9.04 0.84 -21.78
CA LEU A 579 10.35 0.87 -22.45
C LEU A 579 10.52 -0.33 -23.39
N LEU A 580 10.01 -1.52 -23.03
CA LEU A 580 9.92 -2.66 -23.94
C LEU A 580 9.00 -2.36 -25.13
N ALA A 581 7.81 -1.78 -24.89
CA ALA A 581 6.92 -1.35 -25.96
C ALA A 581 7.59 -0.34 -26.89
N LYS A 582 8.34 0.62 -26.33
CA LYS A 582 9.15 1.57 -27.10
C LYS A 582 10.20 0.88 -27.96
N LYS A 583 11.07 0.05 -27.37
CA LYS A 583 12.12 -0.68 -28.11
C LYS A 583 11.55 -1.61 -29.19
N ALA A 584 10.41 -2.25 -28.93
CA ALA A 584 9.73 -3.09 -29.91
C ALA A 584 9.24 -2.29 -31.13
N VAL A 585 8.57 -1.14 -30.90
CA VAL A 585 8.10 -0.25 -31.98
C VAL A 585 9.28 0.38 -32.73
N GLU A 586 10.34 0.79 -32.05
CA GLU A 586 11.56 1.34 -32.66
C GLU A 586 12.35 0.30 -33.45
N ALA A 587 12.21 -0.99 -33.11
CA ALA A 587 12.67 -2.13 -33.91
C ALA A 587 11.69 -2.53 -35.05
N GLY A 588 10.57 -1.82 -35.23
CA GLY A 588 9.57 -2.10 -36.28
C GLY A 588 8.67 -3.31 -36.02
N LEU A 589 8.57 -3.78 -34.77
CA LEU A 589 7.64 -4.85 -34.37
C LEU A 589 6.23 -4.29 -34.11
N VAL A 590 5.22 -5.11 -34.41
CA VAL A 590 3.80 -4.81 -34.17
C VAL A 590 3.09 -5.98 -33.50
N VAL A 591 2.11 -5.70 -32.64
CA VAL A 591 1.18 -6.72 -32.14
C VAL A 591 0.19 -7.07 -33.25
N LYS A 592 -0.10 -8.37 -33.42
CA LYS A 592 -1.04 -8.85 -34.45
C LYS A 592 -2.45 -8.30 -34.16
N PRO A 593 -3.11 -7.57 -35.09
CA PRO A 593 -4.27 -6.73 -34.78
C PRO A 593 -5.54 -7.47 -34.33
N TYR A 594 -5.60 -8.79 -34.53
CA TYR A 594 -6.68 -9.64 -34.00
C TYR A 594 -6.57 -9.92 -32.50
N ILE A 595 -5.39 -9.69 -31.89
CA ILE A 595 -5.15 -9.91 -30.46
C ILE A 595 -5.81 -8.78 -29.68
N ARG A 596 -6.69 -9.10 -28.73
CA ARG A 596 -7.33 -8.09 -27.90
C ARG A 596 -6.36 -7.63 -26.80
N THR A 597 -5.57 -6.63 -27.14
CA THR A 597 -4.76 -5.83 -26.21
C THR A 597 -5.63 -4.93 -25.34
N SER A 598 -5.18 -4.65 -24.11
CA SER A 598 -5.73 -3.59 -23.26
C SER A 598 -4.74 -3.15 -22.18
N LEU A 599 -4.74 -1.85 -21.88
CA LEU A 599 -4.12 -1.27 -20.69
C LEU A 599 -5.23 -0.79 -19.75
N ALA A 600 -5.25 -1.28 -18.50
CA ALA A 600 -6.13 -0.81 -17.43
C ALA A 600 -5.30 -0.47 -16.19
N PRO A 601 -4.77 0.77 -16.10
CA PRO A 601 -3.89 1.17 -15.02
C PRO A 601 -4.59 1.14 -13.65
N GLY A 602 -3.80 0.86 -12.59
CA GLY A 602 -4.32 0.80 -11.23
C GLY A 602 -4.81 2.16 -10.70
N SER A 603 -4.13 3.24 -11.09
CA SER A 603 -4.45 4.63 -10.71
C SER A 603 -3.98 5.61 -11.79
N GLY A 604 -4.40 6.87 -11.68
CA GLY A 604 -4.01 7.93 -12.60
C GLY A 604 -2.52 8.27 -12.63
N MET A 605 -1.82 8.05 -11.52
CA MET A 605 -0.36 8.25 -11.44
C MET A 605 0.40 7.37 -12.43
N VAL A 606 -0.10 6.16 -12.71
CA VAL A 606 0.48 5.24 -13.69
C VAL A 606 0.46 5.85 -15.09
N THR A 607 -0.69 6.32 -15.55
CA THR A 607 -0.79 6.96 -16.87
C THR A 607 -0.02 8.27 -16.91
N HIS A 608 0.01 9.04 -15.82
CA HIS A 608 0.86 10.22 -15.73
C HIS A 608 2.33 9.84 -15.94
N TYR A 609 2.89 8.91 -15.16
CA TYR A 609 4.32 8.61 -15.27
C TYR A 609 4.70 7.91 -16.58
N LEU A 610 3.81 7.08 -17.15
CA LEU A 610 4.01 6.51 -18.49
C LEU A 610 3.95 7.59 -19.60
N ASN A 611 3.18 8.66 -19.40
CA ASN A 611 3.13 9.79 -20.33
C ASN A 611 4.35 10.70 -20.18
N THR A 612 4.73 11.06 -18.94
CA THR A 612 5.86 11.96 -18.63
C THR A 612 7.22 11.33 -18.98
N SER A 613 7.36 9.99 -18.87
CA SER A 613 8.52 9.23 -19.40
C SER A 613 8.47 9.01 -20.92
N GLY A 614 7.42 9.44 -21.61
CA GLY A 614 7.28 9.36 -23.07
C GLY A 614 6.98 7.96 -23.62
N VAL A 615 6.71 6.95 -22.79
CA VAL A 615 6.49 5.56 -23.24
C VAL A 615 5.02 5.25 -23.59
N LEU A 616 4.06 6.00 -23.06
CA LEU A 616 2.62 5.79 -23.30
C LEU A 616 2.22 5.80 -24.80
N PRO A 617 2.75 6.66 -25.68
CA PRO A 617 2.45 6.60 -27.12
C PRO A 617 2.86 5.29 -27.79
N TYR A 618 3.88 4.60 -27.26
CA TYR A 618 4.36 3.33 -27.81
C TYR A 618 3.49 2.15 -27.34
N PHE A 619 2.95 2.19 -26.11
CA PHE A 619 1.88 1.29 -25.69
C PHE A 619 0.67 1.38 -26.65
N SER A 620 0.20 2.60 -26.95
CA SER A 620 -0.92 2.81 -27.88
C SER A 620 -0.63 2.29 -29.30
N GLN A 621 0.60 2.44 -29.80
CA GLN A 621 1.01 1.88 -31.10
C GLN A 621 1.00 0.34 -31.12
N LEU A 622 1.29 -0.32 -30.00
CA LEU A 622 1.09 -1.76 -29.82
C LEU A 622 -0.36 -2.15 -29.44
N GLY A 623 -1.32 -1.22 -29.53
CA GLY A 623 -2.74 -1.43 -29.24
C GLY A 623 -3.10 -1.46 -27.76
N PHE A 624 -2.16 -1.23 -26.85
CA PHE A 624 -2.40 -1.18 -25.40
C PHE A 624 -2.98 0.18 -24.97
N GLU A 625 -4.15 0.53 -25.53
CA GLU A 625 -4.87 1.76 -25.17
C GLU A 625 -5.37 1.73 -23.72
N VAL A 626 -5.40 2.90 -23.08
CA VAL A 626 -5.90 3.11 -21.71
C VAL A 626 -7.42 2.96 -21.67
N SER A 627 -7.87 1.71 -21.54
CA SER A 627 -9.27 1.28 -21.54
C SER A 627 -10.09 1.76 -20.34
N GLY A 628 -9.43 2.15 -19.24
CA GLY A 628 -10.06 2.60 -18.01
C GLY A 628 -9.15 2.39 -16.81
N TYR A 629 -9.65 2.75 -15.62
CA TYR A 629 -8.94 2.60 -14.34
C TYR A 629 -9.81 1.75 -13.43
N GLY A 630 -9.22 0.75 -12.76
CA GLY A 630 -9.92 -0.26 -11.99
C GLY A 630 -9.82 -1.68 -12.57
N CYS A 631 -10.66 -2.61 -12.09
CA CYS A 631 -10.40 -4.04 -12.24
C CYS A 631 -10.53 -4.61 -13.66
N ALA A 632 -11.38 -4.04 -14.53
CA ALA A 632 -11.55 -4.42 -15.94
C ALA A 632 -11.48 -5.94 -16.22
N THR A 633 -10.58 -6.37 -17.11
CA THR A 633 -10.34 -7.78 -17.48
C THR A 633 -10.02 -8.70 -16.29
N CYS A 634 -9.48 -8.18 -15.17
CA CYS A 634 -9.08 -8.98 -14.00
C CYS A 634 -10.28 -9.55 -13.23
N VAL A 635 -11.45 -8.91 -13.32
CA VAL A 635 -12.70 -9.49 -12.78
C VAL A 635 -13.42 -10.39 -13.80
N GLY A 636 -13.03 -10.33 -15.08
CA GLY A 636 -13.72 -10.95 -16.22
C GLY A 636 -14.53 -9.97 -17.06
N ASN A 637 -14.45 -8.65 -16.79
CA ASN A 637 -15.10 -7.62 -17.62
C ASN A 637 -14.24 -7.33 -18.85
N SER A 638 -14.26 -8.28 -19.79
CA SER A 638 -13.58 -8.20 -21.09
C SER A 638 -14.55 -7.72 -22.17
N ALA A 639 -14.09 -6.86 -23.08
CA ALA A 639 -14.78 -6.68 -24.36
C ALA A 639 -14.80 -8.02 -25.13
N PRO A 640 -15.85 -8.33 -25.91
CA PRO A 640 -15.89 -9.53 -26.73
C PRO A 640 -14.73 -9.55 -27.74
N LEU A 641 -14.21 -10.75 -28.03
CA LEU A 641 -13.29 -10.94 -29.16
C LEU A 641 -14.04 -10.76 -30.49
N PRO A 642 -13.35 -10.38 -31.58
CA PRO A 642 -13.95 -10.32 -32.91
C PRO A 642 -14.57 -11.67 -33.31
N ASP A 643 -15.76 -11.66 -33.90
CA ASP A 643 -16.49 -12.90 -34.22
C ASP A 643 -15.66 -13.88 -35.06
N ALA A 644 -14.88 -13.38 -36.03
CA ALA A 644 -13.99 -14.20 -36.84
C ALA A 644 -12.90 -14.95 -36.03
N VAL A 645 -12.44 -14.37 -34.90
CA VAL A 645 -11.51 -15.03 -33.96
C VAL A 645 -12.27 -16.09 -33.15
N VAL A 646 -13.47 -15.77 -32.67
CA VAL A 646 -14.32 -16.69 -31.90
C VAL A 646 -14.73 -17.91 -32.74
N ASP A 647 -15.11 -17.68 -34.00
CA ASP A 647 -15.47 -18.73 -34.97
C ASP A 647 -14.26 -19.58 -35.37
N ALA A 648 -13.06 -18.99 -35.50
CA ALA A 648 -11.84 -19.75 -35.75
C ALA A 648 -11.47 -20.68 -34.58
N ILE A 649 -11.61 -20.22 -33.33
CA ILE A 649 -11.37 -21.03 -32.12
C ILE A 649 -12.40 -22.16 -31.98
N LYS A 650 -13.68 -21.85 -32.20
CA LYS A 650 -14.81 -22.79 -32.01
C LYS A 650 -15.12 -23.64 -33.24
N GLN A 651 -14.55 -23.31 -34.40
CA GLN A 651 -14.85 -23.88 -35.71
C GLN A 651 -16.33 -23.86 -36.09
N VAL A 652 -17.03 -22.77 -35.74
CA VAL A 652 -18.42 -22.57 -36.16
C VAL A 652 -18.45 -22.35 -37.67
N ARG A 653 -19.05 -23.30 -38.40
CA ARG A 653 -19.32 -23.12 -39.83
C ARG A 653 -20.37 -22.02 -40.00
N SER A 654 -19.93 -20.83 -40.39
CA SER A 654 -20.82 -19.76 -40.83
C SER A 654 -21.83 -20.29 -41.86
N PRO A 655 -23.15 -20.07 -41.68
CA PRO A 655 -24.14 -20.56 -42.63
C PRO A 655 -23.90 -19.97 -44.02
N ARG A 656 -23.62 -20.83 -45.01
CA ARG A 656 -23.66 -20.41 -46.42
C ARG A 656 -24.99 -19.72 -46.69
N ARG A 657 -24.97 -18.54 -47.34
CA ARG A 657 -26.17 -17.75 -47.68
C ARG A 657 -27.15 -18.58 -48.54
N ALA A 658 -28.04 -19.31 -47.88
CA ALA A 658 -29.19 -19.93 -48.51
C ALA A 658 -30.23 -18.84 -48.79
N SER A 659 -30.46 -18.55 -50.06
CA SER A 659 -31.51 -17.62 -50.49
C SER A 659 -32.89 -18.23 -50.21
N ILE A 660 -33.55 -17.77 -49.14
CA ILE A 660 -34.91 -18.17 -48.79
C ILE A 660 -35.85 -16.97 -48.95
N SER A 661 -36.95 -17.19 -49.67
CA SER A 661 -37.94 -16.18 -50.01
C SER A 661 -38.82 -15.78 -48.83
N ARG A 662 -39.40 -14.57 -48.89
CA ARG A 662 -40.36 -14.06 -47.91
C ARG A 662 -41.53 -15.02 -47.70
N ARG A 663 -41.72 -15.52 -46.47
CA ARG A 663 -43.04 -15.90 -45.89
C ARG A 663 -42.94 -15.97 -44.36
N SER A 664 -43.74 -15.17 -43.67
CA SER A 664 -43.97 -15.28 -42.22
C SER A 664 -44.86 -16.50 -41.92
N PRO A 665 -44.84 -17.04 -40.68
CA PRO A 665 -46.00 -16.78 -39.82
C PRO A 665 -45.74 -16.70 -38.29
N SER A 666 -46.68 -16.05 -37.61
CA SER A 666 -47.19 -16.23 -36.23
C SER A 666 -46.29 -16.72 -35.06
N ILE A 667 -46.37 -15.95 -33.97
CA ILE A 667 -45.98 -16.33 -32.60
C ILE A 667 -46.85 -17.50 -32.07
N SER A 668 -46.24 -18.41 -31.31
CA SER A 668 -46.92 -19.13 -30.21
C SER A 668 -45.94 -19.38 -29.06
N SER A 669 -46.44 -19.63 -27.84
CA SER A 669 -45.63 -19.67 -26.62
C SER A 669 -45.96 -20.89 -25.74
N ARG A 670 -44.94 -21.45 -25.06
CA ARG A 670 -45.01 -22.11 -23.73
C ARG A 670 -43.70 -22.82 -23.33
N GLY A 671 -43.26 -22.56 -22.09
CA GLY A 671 -42.69 -23.56 -21.15
C GLY A 671 -41.28 -24.11 -21.40
N GLY A 672 -40.61 -24.49 -20.30
CA GLY A 672 -39.39 -25.32 -20.34
C GLY A 672 -38.14 -24.70 -19.69
N ALA A 673 -38.18 -24.44 -18.38
CA ALA A 673 -37.01 -24.00 -17.61
C ALA A 673 -36.42 -25.15 -16.77
N ASP A 674 -35.66 -26.05 -17.41
CA ASP A 674 -34.70 -26.95 -16.76
C ASP A 674 -33.61 -27.36 -17.78
N GLY A 675 -32.49 -27.91 -17.33
CA GLY A 675 -31.54 -28.63 -18.19
C GLY A 675 -30.18 -27.96 -18.46
N ARG A 676 -29.77 -26.91 -17.71
CA ARG A 676 -28.38 -26.40 -17.76
C ARG A 676 -27.38 -27.32 -17.05
N ARG A 677 -27.24 -28.55 -17.53
CA ARG A 677 -26.04 -29.37 -17.29
C ARG A 677 -24.85 -28.75 -18.04
N SER A 678 -23.64 -28.99 -17.54
CA SER A 678 -22.41 -28.36 -18.04
C SER A 678 -22.07 -28.79 -19.47
N ALA A 679 -22.44 -27.97 -20.46
CA ALA A 679 -21.94 -28.09 -21.82
C ALA A 679 -20.45 -27.68 -21.86
N VAL A 680 -19.57 -28.68 -21.77
CA VAL A 680 -18.12 -28.48 -21.96
C VAL A 680 -17.88 -28.15 -23.43
N PHE A 681 -17.67 -26.87 -23.73
CA PHE A 681 -17.52 -26.39 -25.10
C PHE A 681 -16.25 -26.94 -25.75
N GLN A 682 -16.41 -27.87 -26.69
CA GLN A 682 -15.34 -28.42 -27.52
C GLN A 682 -14.90 -27.42 -28.62
N GLY A 683 -14.32 -26.30 -28.21
CA GLY A 683 -13.48 -25.49 -29.09
C GLY A 683 -12.19 -26.28 -29.39
N ASP A 684 -11.98 -26.63 -30.66
CA ASP A 684 -10.95 -27.61 -31.04
C ASP A 684 -9.52 -27.03 -31.04
N LEU A 685 -9.36 -25.71 -30.82
CA LEU A 685 -8.08 -25.07 -30.46
C LEU A 685 -8.01 -24.71 -28.98
N VAL A 686 -6.80 -24.75 -28.41
CA VAL A 686 -6.49 -24.19 -27.08
C VAL A 686 -5.93 -22.78 -27.26
N ALA A 687 -6.82 -21.81 -27.40
CA ALA A 687 -6.49 -20.39 -27.46
C ALA A 687 -6.16 -19.83 -26.07
N CYS A 688 -5.23 -18.86 -26.03
CA CYS A 688 -4.61 -18.35 -24.81
C CYS A 688 -4.92 -16.88 -24.53
N GLY A 689 -5.01 -16.54 -23.24
CA GLY A 689 -4.99 -15.16 -22.74
C GLY A 689 -3.89 -14.96 -21.71
N VAL A 690 -3.22 -13.81 -21.75
CA VAL A 690 -2.17 -13.41 -20.80
C VAL A 690 -2.55 -12.07 -20.18
N LEU A 691 -2.38 -11.94 -18.86
CA LEU A 691 -2.77 -10.74 -18.11
C LEU A 691 -1.85 -10.49 -16.91
N SER A 692 -1.72 -9.24 -16.46
CA SER A 692 -1.03 -8.91 -15.19
C SER A 692 -1.94 -8.89 -13.96
N GLY A 693 -2.98 -9.73 -13.97
CA GLY A 693 -3.89 -9.93 -12.84
C GLY A 693 -3.32 -10.78 -11.71
N ASN A 694 -4.12 -10.92 -10.63
CA ASN A 694 -3.80 -11.77 -9.47
C ASN A 694 -4.72 -13.00 -9.32
N ARG A 695 -5.82 -13.08 -10.10
CA ARG A 695 -6.79 -14.18 -10.10
C ARG A 695 -7.28 -14.44 -11.53
N HIS A 696 -7.23 -15.70 -11.97
CA HIS A 696 -7.92 -16.18 -13.17
C HIS A 696 -8.53 -17.56 -12.90
N PHE A 697 -9.52 -17.93 -13.71
CA PHE A 697 -10.13 -19.27 -13.76
C PHE A 697 -10.52 -19.57 -15.23
N GLU A 698 -10.68 -20.84 -15.59
CA GLU A 698 -11.10 -21.25 -16.94
C GLU A 698 -12.44 -20.59 -17.32
N GLY A 699 -12.53 -20.03 -18.53
CA GLY A 699 -13.70 -19.31 -19.02
C GLY A 699 -13.90 -17.88 -18.48
N ARG A 700 -13.11 -17.41 -17.49
CA ARG A 700 -13.33 -16.10 -16.84
C ARG A 700 -13.07 -14.88 -17.73
N LEU A 701 -12.11 -14.95 -18.66
CA LEU A 701 -11.84 -13.83 -19.59
C LEU A 701 -12.79 -13.83 -20.79
N CYS A 702 -13.03 -15.01 -21.35
CA CYS A 702 -13.95 -15.31 -22.44
C CYS A 702 -14.30 -16.79 -22.35
N SER A 703 -15.54 -17.17 -22.69
CA SER A 703 -15.95 -18.58 -22.88
C SER A 703 -15.19 -19.30 -24.00
N CYS A 704 -14.39 -18.56 -24.78
CA CYS A 704 -13.54 -19.04 -25.86
C CYS A 704 -12.09 -19.31 -25.45
N VAL A 705 -11.60 -18.78 -24.32
CA VAL A 705 -10.19 -18.87 -23.91
C VAL A 705 -10.01 -19.98 -22.87
N ARG A 706 -9.39 -21.08 -23.30
CA ARG A 706 -9.21 -22.31 -22.50
C ARG A 706 -7.97 -22.25 -21.60
N ALA A 707 -6.92 -21.53 -22.01
CA ALA A 707 -5.70 -21.34 -21.26
C ALA A 707 -5.51 -19.87 -20.89
N ASN A 708 -5.23 -19.58 -19.63
CA ASN A 708 -5.09 -18.22 -19.10
C ASN A 708 -3.85 -18.16 -18.19
N TYR A 709 -3.03 -17.13 -18.35
CA TYR A 709 -1.77 -16.97 -17.60
C TYR A 709 -1.67 -15.60 -16.95
N LEU A 710 -1.30 -15.57 -15.67
CA LEU A 710 -0.84 -14.36 -14.98
C LEU A 710 0.64 -14.16 -15.29
N ALA A 711 1.05 -12.94 -15.63
CA ALA A 711 2.43 -12.57 -15.94
C ALA A 711 2.74 -11.14 -15.46
N SER A 712 4.01 -10.74 -15.35
CA SER A 712 4.34 -9.33 -15.11
C SER A 712 3.97 -8.47 -16.34
N PRO A 713 3.61 -7.18 -16.18
CA PRO A 713 3.32 -6.26 -17.29
C PRO A 713 4.25 -6.35 -18.53
N PRO A 714 5.60 -6.39 -18.42
CA PRO A 714 6.46 -6.51 -19.60
C PRO A 714 6.33 -7.87 -20.29
N LEU A 715 6.10 -8.96 -19.54
CA LEU A 715 5.83 -10.27 -20.12
C LEU A 715 4.48 -10.30 -20.88
N VAL A 716 3.46 -9.57 -20.41
CA VAL A 716 2.19 -9.43 -21.17
C VAL A 716 2.45 -8.82 -22.55
N VAL A 717 3.30 -7.80 -22.64
CA VAL A 717 3.68 -7.17 -23.92
C VAL A 717 4.54 -8.11 -24.77
N ALA A 718 5.51 -8.83 -24.18
CA ALA A 718 6.33 -9.81 -24.88
C ALA A 718 5.50 -10.94 -25.51
N PHE A 719 4.55 -11.53 -24.76
CA PHE A 719 3.62 -12.53 -25.30
C PHE A 719 2.67 -11.95 -26.36
N ALA A 720 2.30 -10.66 -26.28
CA ALA A 720 1.47 -10.00 -27.29
C ALA A 720 2.19 -9.84 -28.63
N LEU A 721 3.47 -9.46 -28.60
CA LEU A 721 4.32 -9.34 -29.78
C LEU A 721 4.51 -10.71 -30.46
N ALA A 722 4.89 -11.74 -29.69
CA ALA A 722 5.00 -13.11 -30.18
C ALA A 722 3.65 -13.67 -30.69
N GLY A 723 2.55 -13.31 -30.03
CA GLY A 723 1.19 -13.78 -30.34
C GLY A 723 0.95 -15.26 -30.03
N THR A 724 1.78 -15.87 -29.19
CA THR A 724 1.66 -17.25 -28.71
C THR A 724 2.30 -17.38 -27.32
N VAL A 725 1.80 -18.29 -26.49
CA VAL A 725 2.49 -18.69 -25.24
C VAL A 725 3.46 -19.86 -25.44
N GLY A 726 3.40 -20.54 -26.59
CA GLY A 726 4.26 -21.67 -26.95
C GLY A 726 5.61 -21.25 -27.52
N ILE A 727 6.26 -20.24 -26.93
CA ILE A 727 7.53 -19.64 -27.36
C ILE A 727 8.61 -19.83 -26.28
N ASP A 728 9.83 -20.10 -26.73
CA ASP A 728 11.05 -20.08 -25.93
C ASP A 728 11.82 -18.79 -26.22
N PHE A 729 11.65 -17.77 -25.36
CA PHE A 729 12.23 -16.44 -25.56
C PHE A 729 13.76 -16.39 -25.55
N GLU A 730 14.45 -17.48 -25.17
CA GLU A 730 15.91 -17.58 -25.23
C GLU A 730 16.40 -18.11 -26.60
N LYS A 731 15.52 -18.75 -27.39
CA LYS A 731 15.88 -19.51 -28.61
C LYS A 731 15.07 -19.13 -29.84
N GLU A 732 13.96 -18.43 -29.69
CA GLU A 732 13.07 -18.02 -30.78
C GLU A 732 12.89 -16.49 -30.79
N PRO A 733 12.90 -15.84 -31.97
CA PRO A 733 12.64 -14.41 -32.05
C PRO A 733 11.20 -14.08 -31.69
N VAL A 734 11.01 -12.94 -31.01
CA VAL A 734 9.70 -12.39 -30.66
C VAL A 734 8.96 -11.90 -31.91
N GLY A 735 9.71 -11.47 -32.93
CA GLY A 735 9.18 -11.13 -34.24
C GLY A 735 10.29 -10.91 -35.27
N VAL A 736 9.87 -10.61 -36.49
CA VAL A 736 10.76 -10.29 -37.63
C VAL A 736 10.34 -8.95 -38.19
N THR A 737 11.29 -8.07 -38.49
CA THR A 737 11.03 -6.72 -39.01
C THR A 737 10.57 -6.77 -40.48
N SER A 738 10.07 -5.65 -41.00
CA SER A 738 9.78 -5.47 -42.43
C SER A 738 11.01 -5.64 -43.35
N GLU A 739 12.22 -5.58 -42.80
CA GLU A 739 13.49 -5.78 -43.51
C GLU A 739 13.98 -7.23 -43.42
N GLY A 740 13.23 -8.13 -42.76
CA GLY A 740 13.59 -9.54 -42.58
C GLY A 740 14.57 -9.81 -41.43
N LYS A 741 14.86 -8.81 -40.58
CA LYS A 741 15.72 -8.99 -39.41
C LYS A 741 14.95 -9.68 -38.27
N GLU A 742 15.49 -10.76 -37.72
CA GLU A 742 14.98 -11.36 -36.47
C GLU A 742 15.24 -10.45 -35.25
N VAL A 743 14.29 -10.40 -34.32
CA VAL A 743 14.39 -9.62 -33.08
C VAL A 743 14.03 -10.52 -31.90
N TYR A 744 14.98 -10.74 -31.00
CA TYR A 744 14.86 -11.58 -29.81
C TYR A 744 14.39 -10.77 -28.60
N LEU A 745 13.91 -11.44 -27.54
CA LEU A 745 13.39 -10.71 -26.37
C LEU A 745 14.49 -9.85 -25.71
N CYS A 746 15.72 -10.35 -25.68
CA CYS A 746 16.89 -9.63 -25.16
C CYS A 746 17.23 -8.33 -25.91
N ASP A 747 16.86 -8.20 -27.19
CA ASP A 747 17.13 -7.00 -27.99
C ASP A 747 16.24 -5.82 -27.58
N ILE A 748 15.01 -6.13 -27.11
CA ILE A 748 13.96 -5.16 -26.78
C ILE A 748 13.65 -5.06 -25.29
N TRP A 749 14.13 -6.00 -24.47
CA TRP A 749 13.99 -5.93 -23.02
C TRP A 749 14.89 -4.80 -22.47
N PRO A 750 14.32 -3.82 -21.74
CA PRO A 750 15.13 -2.74 -21.18
C PRO A 750 15.96 -3.23 -20.00
N THR A 751 17.17 -2.69 -19.83
CA THR A 751 18.02 -3.06 -18.69
C THR A 751 17.46 -2.48 -17.39
N ARG A 752 17.86 -3.04 -16.24
CA ARG A 752 17.44 -2.51 -14.93
C ARG A 752 17.93 -1.07 -14.72
N GLU A 753 19.08 -0.74 -15.28
CA GLU A 753 19.69 0.59 -15.25
C GLU A 753 18.91 1.60 -16.12
N GLU A 754 18.48 1.20 -17.32
CA GLU A 754 17.59 2.03 -18.16
C GLU A 754 16.25 2.31 -17.47
N VAL A 755 15.65 1.28 -16.85
CA VAL A 755 14.40 1.41 -16.08
C VAL A 755 14.59 2.32 -14.87
N GLN A 756 15.61 2.09 -14.05
CA GLN A 756 15.91 2.89 -12.85
C GLN A 756 16.22 4.35 -13.21
N GLN A 757 17.04 4.61 -14.23
CA GLN A 757 17.35 5.98 -14.63
C GLN A 757 16.09 6.69 -15.16
N THR A 758 15.23 6.00 -15.92
CA THR A 758 13.95 6.57 -16.39
C THR A 758 13.01 6.86 -15.22
N GLU A 759 12.89 5.93 -14.26
CA GLU A 759 12.08 6.09 -13.05
C GLU A 759 12.57 7.28 -12.21
N GLU A 760 13.87 7.37 -11.98
CA GLU A 760 14.45 8.45 -11.18
C GLU A 760 14.36 9.81 -11.88
N ASP A 761 14.69 9.91 -13.16
CA ASP A 761 14.81 11.18 -13.90
C ASP A 761 13.46 11.75 -14.35
N THR A 762 12.44 10.90 -14.55
CA THR A 762 11.12 11.33 -15.06
C THR A 762 9.99 11.15 -14.06
N VAL A 763 10.02 10.10 -13.24
CA VAL A 763 8.90 9.76 -12.34
C VAL A 763 9.13 10.38 -10.96
N ILE A 764 10.23 10.03 -10.29
CA ILE A 764 10.62 10.62 -8.99
C ILE A 764 10.82 12.13 -9.17
N CYS A 765 11.61 12.56 -10.15
CA CYS A 765 11.80 13.99 -10.43
C CYS A 765 10.51 14.77 -10.75
N SER A 766 9.47 14.16 -11.33
CA SER A 766 8.18 14.86 -11.58
C SER A 766 7.27 14.82 -10.36
N ILE A 767 7.11 13.67 -9.71
CA ILE A 767 6.31 13.52 -8.48
C ILE A 767 6.81 14.47 -7.40
N PHE A 768 8.12 14.57 -7.19
CA PHE A 768 8.68 15.46 -6.17
C PHE A 768 8.52 16.94 -6.53
N LYS A 769 8.50 17.31 -7.83
CA LYS A 769 8.19 18.69 -8.28
C LYS A 769 6.70 19.00 -8.13
N ASP A 770 5.82 18.08 -8.50
CA ASP A 770 4.37 18.25 -8.41
C ASP A 770 3.89 18.27 -6.95
N LEU A 771 4.40 17.36 -6.10
CA LEU A 771 4.11 17.33 -4.66
C LEU A 771 4.68 18.57 -3.97
N ARG A 772 5.92 18.98 -4.29
CA ARG A 772 6.48 20.25 -3.81
C ARG A 772 5.59 21.43 -4.26
N GLY A 773 5.16 21.47 -5.52
CA GLY A 773 4.26 22.50 -6.04
C GLY A 773 2.91 22.56 -5.30
N ARG A 774 2.28 21.40 -5.03
CA ARG A 774 1.06 21.30 -4.21
C ARG A 774 1.24 21.84 -2.79
N MET A 775 2.46 21.76 -2.24
CA MET A 775 2.79 22.25 -0.89
C MET A 775 3.27 23.72 -0.88
N GLU A 776 4.08 24.16 -1.85
CA GLU A 776 4.55 25.55 -2.00
C GLU A 776 3.43 26.53 -2.41
N VAL A 777 2.41 26.03 -3.14
CA VAL A 777 1.15 26.75 -3.36
C VAL A 777 0.36 26.98 -2.04
N ARG A 778 0.84 26.42 -0.92
CA ARG A 778 0.43 26.81 0.45
C ARG A 778 1.54 27.52 1.23
N THR A 779 1.55 28.84 1.02
CA THR A 779 1.86 29.91 1.99
C THR A 779 3.33 30.29 2.28
N PRO A 780 3.70 31.57 2.05
CA PRO A 780 4.71 32.27 2.85
C PRO A 780 4.28 32.38 4.34
N PRO A 781 5.21 32.63 5.28
CA PRO A 781 4.89 32.72 6.71
C PRO A 781 4.00 33.93 7.02
N GLY A 782 2.69 33.68 7.20
CA GLY A 782 1.71 34.65 7.69
C GLY A 782 0.38 34.70 6.94
N SER A 783 0.29 34.19 5.70
CA SER A 783 -0.86 34.43 4.81
C SER A 783 -1.82 33.23 4.62
N PHE A 784 -2.21 32.56 5.71
CA PHE A 784 -3.17 31.43 5.72
C PHE A 784 -4.61 31.77 5.20
N CYS A 785 -4.81 32.99 4.67
CA CYS A 785 -6.10 33.61 4.42
C CYS A 785 -6.64 33.41 2.99
N SER A 786 -5.82 32.95 2.02
CA SER A 786 -6.18 33.03 0.58
C SER A 786 -5.91 31.77 -0.26
N THR A 787 -6.40 30.60 0.19
CA THR A 787 -6.63 29.37 -0.63
C THR A 787 -5.34 28.68 -1.17
N PRO A 788 -5.36 27.45 -1.76
CA PRO A 788 -6.45 26.70 -2.42
C PRO A 788 -7.63 26.26 -1.53
N VAL A 789 -8.78 26.09 -2.18
CA VAL A 789 -10.14 26.28 -1.64
C VAL A 789 -10.56 25.32 -0.51
N THR A 790 -9.96 24.13 -0.44
CA THR A 790 -10.49 22.99 0.34
C THR A 790 -10.65 23.22 1.86
N LEU A 791 -9.77 24.01 2.49
CA LEU A 791 -9.78 24.23 3.96
C LEU A 791 -10.36 25.58 4.41
N ASN A 792 -10.82 26.44 3.48
CA ASN A 792 -11.39 27.76 3.81
C ASN A 792 -12.93 27.85 3.67
N ARG A 793 -13.60 26.81 3.17
CA ARG A 793 -15.08 26.68 3.20
C ARG A 793 -15.64 26.24 4.58
N VAL A 794 -14.87 26.47 5.63
CA VAL A 794 -14.97 25.76 6.90
C VAL A 794 -14.81 26.79 8.03
N ASP A 795 -15.92 27.13 8.69
CA ASP A 795 -15.98 28.15 9.77
C ASP A 795 -14.98 27.81 10.89
N GLU A 796 -14.27 28.83 11.39
CA GLU A 796 -13.18 28.66 12.37
C GLU A 796 -13.68 28.48 13.81
N ARG A 797 -14.99 28.56 14.07
CA ARG A 797 -15.58 28.35 15.39
C ARG A 797 -15.81 26.86 15.67
N PHE A 798 -14.90 26.25 16.42
CA PHE A 798 -14.98 24.86 16.89
C PHE A 798 -15.38 24.81 18.38
N PRO A 799 -16.64 24.47 18.73
CA PRO A 799 -17.10 24.45 20.12
C PRO A 799 -16.75 23.12 20.81
N LEU A 800 -15.70 23.10 21.65
CA LEU A 800 -15.21 21.91 22.36
C LEU A 800 -16.30 21.09 23.08
N CYS A 801 -17.39 21.72 23.53
CA CYS A 801 -18.48 21.04 24.22
C CYS A 801 -19.20 19.96 23.37
N SER A 802 -19.31 20.11 22.04
CA SER A 802 -20.13 19.20 21.22
C SER A 802 -19.52 17.82 21.01
N LEU A 803 -18.20 17.71 20.98
CA LEU A 803 -17.50 16.42 20.82
C LEU A 803 -17.87 15.43 21.94
N SER A 804 -18.05 15.93 23.17
CA SER A 804 -18.24 15.10 24.37
C SER A 804 -19.46 14.17 24.30
N LEU A 805 -20.59 14.62 23.75
CA LEU A 805 -21.78 13.76 23.57
C LEU A 805 -21.62 12.82 22.37
N SER A 806 -21.19 13.34 21.22
CA SER A 806 -21.11 12.55 19.97
C SER A 806 -20.13 11.39 20.09
N LEU A 807 -18.95 11.62 20.67
CA LEU A 807 -17.95 10.56 20.90
C LEU A 807 -18.36 9.61 22.02
N SER A 808 -19.13 10.05 23.03
CA SER A 808 -19.67 9.14 24.06
C SER A 808 -20.60 8.08 23.48
N LEU A 809 -21.43 8.43 22.49
CA LEU A 809 -22.25 7.43 21.77
C LEU A 809 -21.37 6.47 20.95
N SER A 810 -20.37 6.98 20.23
CA SER A 810 -19.47 6.13 19.43
C SER A 810 -18.65 5.16 20.30
N LEU A 811 -18.08 5.62 21.43
CA LEU A 811 -17.42 4.74 22.40
C LEU A 811 -18.40 3.70 22.96
N SER A 812 -19.66 4.08 23.22
CA SER A 812 -20.68 3.15 23.71
C SER A 812 -21.01 2.05 22.67
N LEU A 813 -21.07 2.37 21.38
CA LEU A 813 -21.21 1.37 20.32
C LEU A 813 -19.97 0.46 20.23
N SER A 814 -18.77 1.03 20.23
CA SER A 814 -17.52 0.27 20.18
C SER A 814 -17.36 -0.68 21.37
N LEU A 815 -17.73 -0.24 22.59
CA LEU A 815 -17.74 -1.08 23.79
C LEU A 815 -18.82 -2.16 23.75
N SER A 816 -19.96 -1.90 23.11
CA SER A 816 -21.01 -2.90 22.88
C SER A 816 -20.54 -4.00 21.91
N LEU A 817 -19.93 -3.62 20.78
CA LEU A 817 -19.30 -4.54 19.83
C LEU A 817 -18.17 -5.35 20.47
N ALA A 818 -17.27 -4.70 21.22
CA ALA A 818 -16.18 -5.36 21.94
C ALA A 818 -16.70 -6.37 22.98
N ARG A 819 -17.77 -6.04 23.72
CA ARG A 819 -18.43 -6.98 24.65
C ARG A 819 -19.04 -8.17 23.90
N SER A 820 -19.71 -7.93 22.77
CA SER A 820 -20.33 -8.99 21.97
C SER A 820 -19.30 -9.97 21.39
N LEU A 821 -18.20 -9.45 20.86
CA LEU A 821 -17.03 -10.25 20.41
C LEU A 821 -16.38 -11.02 21.56
N THR A 822 -16.23 -10.39 22.73
CA THR A 822 -15.63 -11.05 23.91
C THR A 822 -16.52 -12.17 24.45
N LEU A 823 -17.84 -12.00 24.47
CA LEU A 823 -18.78 -13.06 24.87
C LEU A 823 -18.77 -14.24 23.88
N SER A 824 -18.55 -13.95 22.60
CA SER A 824 -18.42 -14.93 21.51
C SER A 824 -17.04 -15.62 21.44
N LEU A 825 -16.16 -15.33 22.41
CA LEU A 825 -14.85 -15.97 22.62
C LEU A 825 -14.76 -16.64 24.00
N ILE A 826 -15.86 -16.64 24.77
CA ILE A 826 -16.00 -17.26 26.10
C ILE A 826 -17.07 -18.38 26.08
N LEU A 827 -17.87 -18.45 25.00
CA LEU A 827 -18.70 -19.58 24.58
C LEU A 827 -18.00 -20.37 23.47
#